data_AF-A0A662DI91-F1
#
_entry.id   AF-A0A662DI91-F1
#
_cell.length_a   1.000
_cell.length_b   1.000
_cell.length_c   1.000
_cell.angle_alpha   90.00
_cell.angle_beta   90.00
_cell.angle_gamma   90.00
#
_symmetry.space_group_name_H-M   'P 1'
#
loop_
_entity.id
_entity.type
_entity.pdbx_description
1 polymer ?
#
loop_
_entity_poly.entity_id
_entity_poly.type
_entity_poly.pdbx_seq_one_letter_code
_entity_poly.pdbx_strand_id
1 'polypeptide(L)'
;MNYFNWRENELFCEDVPVKEVADKVKTPFYLYSLGAVVENFRKVEKAFSSFNPLICYSLKANSNLALCRTLSLLGAGADIVSGGELHTALCAGFPPEKVVYAGVGKTAEEIEYALDQNILLFNVESEEEFEEIVKIATRLDKKANISIRINPDVDPETHGYISTGKSENKFGIPFQQAERLYRKMKKIKAVNIKGVHFHIGSQITSAEPYIEALKKLKEFIEKLQKLDVKLSYLDMGGGFGISYREGEKEISLEELAKRIVPFFPEDMKLILEPGRYIMGNAAALITRLLYRKKQNVKRFFIVDAGMNDLIRPSLYGAYHRILPVEKTPTGPWQKVSVVGPVCESGDFFLQDTEFPPVEKGQLLAILDAGAYGFSMSSNYNSRPRPAEVLVKGEKWWLIREREDYEDLVSYQRVPRKIFDRMGKFPTRCGIQFWKMEGTGNDFIVIDNRGEVIKERAKVARKICQRKKGVGADGLILIEEAENADFTMRIFNPDGSEAEMCGNGARCAVRFAYLKGIVGEECSFQTLSGTIKAKVNEDKVKIKMTDPSGFKETVLNIDSREYKGYYLNTGVPHFVLFCPEIENIPVKQMGAKIRFHKLFHPEGTNVNFVKVQKDKLQIRTYERGVEGETMSCGTGAVASALAAALSGKLSSPVRVLTKGGKMLVWFKLKQGKFSDIFLEGEATLVYKGHLKGGEYV
;
A
#
# COMPACT_ATOMS: atom_id res chain seq x y z
N MET A 1 -16.68 23.73 -20.04
CA MET A 1 -18.13 23.77 -19.72
C MET A 1 -18.31 23.75 -18.20
N ASN A 2 -19.45 24.20 -17.67
CA ASN A 2 -19.77 23.97 -16.27
C ASN A 2 -20.43 22.59 -16.14
N TYR A 3 -19.77 21.64 -15.49
CA TYR A 3 -20.27 20.27 -15.32
C TYR A 3 -21.21 20.10 -14.12
N PHE A 4 -21.37 21.17 -13.32
CA PHE A 4 -22.40 21.26 -12.29
C PHE A 4 -23.37 22.38 -12.67
N ASN A 5 -24.49 22.01 -13.28
CA ASN A 5 -25.46 22.98 -13.78
C ASN A 5 -26.88 22.61 -13.38
N TRP A 6 -27.70 23.63 -13.10
CA TRP A 6 -29.13 23.42 -12.93
C TRP A 6 -29.79 23.14 -14.28
N ARG A 7 -30.62 22.10 -14.34
CA ARG A 7 -31.59 21.89 -15.42
C ARG A 7 -32.97 22.00 -14.76
N GLU A 8 -33.76 22.96 -15.23
CA GLU A 8 -35.00 23.37 -14.56
C GLU A 8 -34.77 23.77 -13.09
N ASN A 9 -35.12 22.88 -12.15
CA ASN A 9 -35.06 23.09 -10.70
C ASN A 9 -34.11 22.12 -9.97
N GLU A 10 -33.34 21.30 -10.68
CA GLU A 10 -32.45 20.31 -10.07
C GLU A 10 -31.01 20.46 -10.58
N LEU A 11 -30.04 20.22 -9.69
CA LEU A 11 -28.61 20.28 -9.98
C LEU A 11 -28.17 18.95 -10.58
N PHE A 12 -27.49 19.04 -11.72
CA PHE A 12 -26.90 17.89 -12.40
C PHE A 12 -25.39 17.93 -12.25
N CYS A 13 -24.79 16.74 -12.16
CA CYS A 13 -23.38 16.51 -12.46
C CYS A 13 -23.35 15.83 -13.82
N GLU A 14 -22.76 16.46 -14.83
CA GLU A 14 -22.91 16.03 -16.23
C GLU A 14 -24.40 15.88 -16.60
N ASP A 15 -24.83 14.68 -16.98
CA ASP A 15 -26.23 14.35 -17.31
C ASP A 15 -26.96 13.59 -16.20
N VAL A 16 -26.36 13.44 -15.02
CA VAL A 16 -26.98 12.74 -13.87
C VAL A 16 -27.52 13.74 -12.84
N PRO A 17 -28.80 13.66 -12.46
CA PRO A 17 -29.34 14.43 -11.35
C PRO A 17 -28.64 14.07 -10.03
N VAL A 18 -28.15 15.06 -9.29
CA VAL A 18 -27.39 14.82 -8.05
C VAL A 18 -28.24 14.10 -6.99
N LYS A 19 -29.55 14.34 -6.97
CA LYS A 19 -30.49 13.67 -6.06
C LYS A 19 -30.56 12.17 -6.32
N GLU A 20 -30.54 11.75 -7.59
CA GLU A 20 -30.56 10.33 -7.97
C GLU A 20 -29.40 9.58 -7.30
N VAL A 21 -28.20 10.17 -7.33
CA VAL A 21 -27.03 9.59 -6.66
C VAL A 21 -27.22 9.58 -5.14
N ALA A 22 -27.74 10.66 -4.56
CA ALA A 22 -27.95 10.78 -3.12
C ALA A 22 -29.04 9.86 -2.56
N ASP A 23 -29.95 9.37 -3.39
CA ASP A 23 -30.94 8.35 -3.02
C ASP A 23 -30.33 6.94 -2.93
N LYS A 24 -29.18 6.72 -3.57
CA LYS A 24 -28.46 5.42 -3.58
C LYS A 24 -27.18 5.45 -2.75
N VAL A 25 -26.57 6.62 -2.57
CA VAL A 25 -25.31 6.81 -1.86
C VAL A 25 -25.55 7.72 -0.66
N LYS A 26 -25.28 7.19 0.54
CA LYS A 26 -25.48 7.90 1.80
C LYS A 26 -24.61 9.16 1.87
N THR A 27 -25.21 10.31 2.18
CA THR A 27 -24.52 11.58 2.45
C THR A 27 -23.73 11.54 3.78
N PRO A 28 -22.60 12.27 3.88
CA PRO A 28 -21.98 13.05 2.80
C PRO A 28 -21.16 12.19 1.82
N PHE A 29 -21.05 12.58 0.54
CA PHE A 29 -20.20 11.91 -0.44
C PHE A 29 -19.60 12.89 -1.44
N TYR A 30 -18.42 12.58 -1.97
CA TYR A 30 -17.83 13.35 -3.07
C TYR A 30 -18.38 12.87 -4.41
N LEU A 31 -18.81 13.80 -5.26
CA LEU A 31 -19.31 13.56 -6.61
C LEU A 31 -18.39 14.22 -7.62
N TYR A 32 -17.76 13.44 -8.48
CA TYR A 32 -16.79 13.87 -9.49
C TYR A 32 -17.40 13.78 -10.88
N SER A 33 -17.08 14.74 -11.75
CA SER A 33 -17.35 14.67 -13.19
C SER A 33 -16.11 14.19 -13.93
N LEU A 34 -16.23 13.06 -14.65
CA LEU A 34 -15.16 12.59 -15.53
C LEU A 34 -14.92 13.56 -16.69
N GLY A 35 -16.00 14.12 -17.26
CA GLY A 35 -15.93 15.12 -18.32
C GLY A 35 -15.10 16.35 -17.91
N ALA A 36 -15.32 16.86 -16.70
CA ALA A 36 -14.54 17.97 -16.14
C ALA A 36 -13.04 17.64 -16.01
N VAL A 37 -12.70 16.48 -15.43
CA VAL A 37 -11.31 16.03 -15.29
C VAL A 37 -10.62 15.95 -16.66
N VAL A 38 -11.27 15.33 -17.64
CA VAL A 38 -10.74 15.18 -19.01
C VAL A 38 -10.59 16.54 -19.70
N GLU A 39 -11.58 17.42 -19.59
CA GLU A 39 -11.53 18.76 -20.19
C GLU A 39 -10.39 19.57 -19.60
N ASN A 40 -10.24 19.60 -18.27
CA ASN A 40 -9.20 20.37 -17.61
C ASN A 40 -7.80 19.86 -17.93
N PHE A 41 -7.59 18.55 -18.01
CA PHE A 41 -6.32 17.98 -18.48
C PHE A 41 -6.00 18.42 -19.92
N ARG A 42 -6.98 18.31 -20.82
CA ARG A 42 -6.82 18.72 -22.23
C ARG A 42 -6.60 20.21 -22.41
N LYS A 43 -7.13 21.07 -21.51
CA LYS A 43 -6.81 22.50 -21.50
C LYS A 43 -5.32 22.74 -21.25
N VAL A 44 -4.73 22.05 -20.27
CA VAL A 44 -3.29 22.14 -20.01
C VAL A 44 -2.49 21.63 -21.22
N GLU A 45 -2.86 20.46 -21.75
CA GLU A 45 -2.20 19.87 -22.93
C GLU A 45 -2.24 20.80 -24.14
N LYS A 46 -3.42 21.36 -24.44
CA LYS A 46 -3.60 22.26 -25.57
C LYS A 46 -2.85 23.58 -25.38
N ALA A 47 -2.92 24.18 -24.19
CA ALA A 47 -2.28 25.46 -23.93
C ALA A 47 -0.75 25.39 -24.11
N PHE A 48 -0.13 24.29 -23.68
CA PHE A 48 1.32 24.10 -23.71
C PHE A 48 1.81 23.25 -24.88
N SER A 49 0.98 22.95 -25.89
CA SER A 49 1.31 21.98 -26.95
C SER A 49 2.58 22.31 -27.73
N SER A 50 2.94 23.60 -27.85
CA SER A 50 4.18 24.05 -28.50
C SER A 50 5.45 23.54 -27.81
N PHE A 51 5.37 23.16 -26.54
CA PHE A 51 6.48 22.62 -25.75
C PHE A 51 6.52 21.09 -25.74
N ASN A 52 5.52 20.41 -26.32
CA ASN A 52 5.33 18.95 -26.19
C ASN A 52 5.52 18.47 -24.72
N PRO A 53 4.76 19.02 -23.77
CA PRO A 53 5.05 18.91 -22.35
C PRO A 53 4.84 17.49 -21.85
N LEU A 54 5.59 17.11 -20.81
CA LEU A 54 5.19 16.01 -19.93
C LEU A 54 4.33 16.60 -18.81
N ILE A 55 3.03 16.32 -18.83
CA ILE A 55 2.11 16.75 -17.77
C ILE A 55 2.08 15.65 -16.71
N CYS A 56 2.68 15.91 -15.56
CA CYS A 56 2.68 15.05 -14.39
C CYS A 56 1.53 15.46 -13.45
N TYR A 57 0.47 14.66 -13.34
CA TYR A 57 -0.60 14.98 -12.41
C TYR A 57 -0.10 14.88 -10.96
N SER A 58 -0.39 15.90 -10.14
CA SER A 58 0.05 15.96 -8.75
C SER A 58 -0.91 15.17 -7.84
N LEU A 59 -0.51 13.96 -7.43
CA LEU A 59 -1.38 13.00 -6.72
C LEU A 59 -1.87 13.51 -5.36
N LYS A 60 -1.10 14.38 -4.71
CA LYS A 60 -1.47 15.06 -3.45
C LYS A 60 -2.79 15.86 -3.54
N ALA A 61 -3.20 16.26 -4.75
CA ALA A 61 -4.50 16.89 -4.97
C ALA A 61 -5.65 15.89 -4.78
N ASN A 62 -5.57 14.71 -5.41
CA ASN A 62 -6.50 13.60 -5.23
C ASN A 62 -5.90 12.30 -5.79
N SER A 63 -5.68 11.30 -4.94
CA SER A 63 -5.04 10.04 -5.32
C SER A 63 -6.03 8.88 -5.51
N ASN A 64 -7.32 9.16 -5.72
CA ASN A 64 -8.30 8.11 -6.02
C ASN A 64 -7.91 7.34 -7.32
N LEU A 65 -7.88 6.01 -7.24
CA LEU A 65 -7.41 5.14 -8.33
C LEU A 65 -8.17 5.34 -9.64
N ALA A 66 -9.48 5.59 -9.63
CA ALA A 66 -10.25 5.78 -10.86
C ALA A 66 -9.92 7.11 -11.56
N LEU A 67 -9.72 8.17 -10.77
CA LEU A 67 -9.32 9.49 -11.26
C LEU A 67 -7.88 9.47 -11.79
N CYS A 68 -6.97 8.88 -11.03
CA CYS A 68 -5.59 8.62 -11.43
C CYS A 68 -5.52 7.77 -12.72
N ARG A 69 -6.31 6.69 -12.81
CA ARG A 69 -6.37 5.83 -14.00
C ARG A 69 -6.83 6.59 -15.23
N THR A 70 -7.80 7.48 -15.07
CA THR A 70 -8.27 8.36 -16.16
C THR A 70 -7.12 9.19 -16.72
N LEU A 71 -6.34 9.83 -15.86
CA LEU A 71 -5.23 10.70 -16.27
C LEU A 71 -4.07 9.89 -16.89
N SER A 72 -3.75 8.73 -16.32
CA SER A 72 -2.80 7.77 -16.93
C SER A 72 -3.22 7.39 -18.37
N LEU A 73 -4.50 7.09 -18.60
CA LEU A 73 -5.03 6.75 -19.93
C LEU A 73 -5.01 7.92 -20.92
N LEU A 74 -5.04 9.17 -20.42
CA LEU A 74 -4.84 10.37 -21.24
C LEU A 74 -3.36 10.64 -21.55
N GLY A 75 -2.43 9.84 -21.02
CA GLY A 75 -0.99 9.93 -21.29
C GLY A 75 -0.19 10.74 -20.26
N ALA A 76 -0.82 11.16 -19.17
CA ALA A 76 -0.18 11.91 -18.08
C ALA A 76 0.95 11.10 -17.42
N GLY A 77 1.93 11.81 -16.88
CA GLY A 77 2.83 11.33 -15.84
C GLY A 77 2.26 11.54 -14.44
N ALA A 78 3.07 11.28 -13.41
CA ALA A 78 2.68 11.49 -12.01
C ALA A 78 3.74 12.31 -11.27
N ASP A 79 3.31 13.39 -10.60
CA ASP A 79 4.07 14.06 -9.54
C ASP A 79 3.65 13.44 -8.21
N ILE A 80 4.62 12.82 -7.54
CA ILE A 80 4.45 12.15 -6.25
C ILE A 80 5.30 12.80 -5.17
N VAL A 81 4.85 12.72 -3.92
CA VAL A 81 5.56 13.23 -2.74
C VAL A 81 5.79 12.19 -1.65
N SER A 82 5.45 10.91 -1.89
CA SER A 82 5.72 9.78 -0.98
C SER A 82 5.74 8.44 -1.73
N GLY A 83 6.29 7.39 -1.10
CA GLY A 83 6.24 6.01 -1.61
C GLY A 83 4.81 5.45 -1.66
N GLY A 84 3.90 5.95 -0.82
CA GLY A 84 2.47 5.62 -0.91
C GLY A 84 1.83 6.16 -2.19
N GLU A 85 2.21 7.37 -2.61
CA GLU A 85 1.78 7.93 -3.89
C GLU A 85 2.46 7.23 -5.08
N LEU A 86 3.73 6.83 -4.97
CA LEU A 86 4.38 5.97 -5.97
C LEU A 86 3.58 4.68 -6.18
N HIS A 87 3.27 3.98 -5.09
CA HIS A 87 2.48 2.75 -5.14
C HIS A 87 1.12 2.99 -5.81
N THR A 88 0.43 4.07 -5.42
CA THR A 88 -0.86 4.45 -5.99
C THR A 88 -0.77 4.76 -7.49
N ALA A 89 0.27 5.50 -7.92
CA ALA A 89 0.51 5.82 -9.31
C ALA A 89 0.71 4.55 -10.15
N LEU A 90 1.50 3.60 -9.67
CA LEU A 90 1.75 2.34 -10.36
C LEU A 90 0.48 1.48 -10.43
N CYS A 91 -0.29 1.40 -9.35
CA CYS A 91 -1.58 0.70 -9.35
C CYS A 91 -2.60 1.32 -10.33
N ALA A 92 -2.58 2.64 -10.48
CA ALA A 92 -3.40 3.36 -11.47
C ALA A 92 -2.85 3.24 -12.91
N GLY A 93 -1.67 2.64 -13.10
CA GLY A 93 -1.06 2.40 -14.40
C GLY A 93 -0.32 3.59 -14.98
N PHE A 94 0.17 4.53 -14.16
CA PHE A 94 1.13 5.54 -14.63
C PHE A 94 2.45 4.84 -15.01
N PRO A 95 3.05 5.14 -16.17
CA PRO A 95 4.36 4.58 -16.52
C PRO A 95 5.45 5.10 -15.56
N PRO A 96 6.28 4.24 -14.94
CA PRO A 96 7.34 4.69 -14.03
C PRO A 96 8.28 5.72 -14.66
N GLU A 97 8.59 5.58 -15.95
CA GLU A 97 9.40 6.51 -16.74
C GLU A 97 8.73 7.87 -17.00
N LYS A 98 7.53 8.10 -16.46
CA LYS A 98 6.83 9.40 -16.40
C LYS A 98 6.52 9.84 -14.96
N VAL A 99 7.15 9.22 -13.96
CA VAL A 99 6.98 9.59 -12.54
C VAL A 99 8.10 10.52 -12.09
N VAL A 100 7.74 11.70 -11.58
CA VAL A 100 8.65 12.64 -10.91
C VAL A 100 8.38 12.61 -9.40
N TYR A 101 9.44 12.54 -8.59
CA TYR A 101 9.34 12.40 -7.15
C TYR A 101 9.89 13.65 -6.44
N ALA A 102 8.98 14.50 -5.96
CA ALA A 102 9.25 15.67 -5.14
C ALA A 102 9.13 15.38 -3.64
N GLY A 103 9.30 16.40 -2.79
CA GLY A 103 9.08 16.30 -1.34
C GLY A 103 10.38 16.33 -0.54
N VAL A 104 10.40 17.13 0.53
CA VAL A 104 11.60 17.41 1.35
C VAL A 104 12.03 16.26 2.27
N GLY A 105 11.20 15.23 2.45
CA GLY A 105 11.37 14.20 3.48
C GLY A 105 11.37 12.77 2.95
N LYS A 106 11.98 12.52 1.78
CA LYS A 106 12.06 11.16 1.19
C LYS A 106 12.88 10.25 2.11
N THR A 107 12.29 9.14 2.53
CA THR A 107 12.96 8.15 3.38
C THR A 107 13.87 7.21 2.56
N ALA A 108 14.79 6.52 3.23
CA ALA A 108 15.68 5.57 2.57
C ALA A 108 14.89 4.43 1.87
N GLU A 109 13.84 3.94 2.53
CA GLU A 109 12.93 2.93 2.00
C GLU A 109 12.19 3.42 0.76
N GLU A 110 11.72 4.67 0.76
CA GLU A 110 11.06 5.27 -0.39
C GLU A 110 12.01 5.52 -1.56
N ILE A 111 13.26 5.93 -1.29
CA ILE A 111 14.30 6.11 -2.31
C ILE A 111 14.64 4.78 -2.97
N GLU A 112 14.86 3.72 -2.17
CA GLU A 112 15.10 2.37 -2.67
C GLU A 112 13.93 1.88 -3.52
N TYR A 113 12.69 2.05 -3.03
CA TYR A 113 11.50 1.69 -3.80
C TYR A 113 11.43 2.44 -5.15
N ALA A 114 11.67 3.75 -5.17
CA ALA A 114 11.64 4.55 -6.40
C ALA A 114 12.77 4.19 -7.39
N LEU A 115 13.97 3.87 -6.90
CA LEU A 115 15.06 3.34 -7.73
C LEU A 115 14.72 1.96 -8.29
N ASP A 116 13.99 1.14 -7.54
CA ASP A 116 13.50 -0.15 -7.99
C ASP A 116 12.49 -0.08 -9.12
N GLN A 117 11.64 0.93 -9.09
CA GLN A 117 10.65 1.16 -10.13
C GLN A 117 11.22 1.92 -11.35
N ASN A 118 12.47 2.38 -11.31
CA ASN A 118 13.11 3.16 -12.38
C ASN A 118 12.33 4.42 -12.76
N ILE A 119 11.94 5.22 -11.75
CA ILE A 119 11.20 6.47 -11.98
C ILE A 119 11.98 7.48 -12.86
N LEU A 120 11.25 8.42 -13.49
CA LEU A 120 11.85 9.42 -14.39
C LEU A 120 12.86 10.32 -13.68
N LEU A 121 12.48 10.92 -12.55
CA LEU A 121 13.27 11.94 -11.86
C LEU A 121 13.04 11.95 -10.36
N PHE A 122 14.11 12.08 -9.58
CA PHE A 122 14.05 12.64 -8.23
C PHE A 122 14.25 14.15 -8.32
N ASN A 123 13.28 14.91 -7.79
CA ASN A 123 13.39 16.34 -7.55
C ASN A 123 13.97 16.53 -6.13
N VAL A 124 15.30 16.68 -6.07
CA VAL A 124 16.10 16.79 -4.84
C VAL A 124 15.91 18.15 -4.19
N GLU A 125 15.69 18.18 -2.88
CA GLU A 125 15.43 19.39 -2.11
C GLU A 125 16.51 19.73 -1.07
N SER A 126 17.47 18.83 -0.79
CA SER A 126 18.61 19.12 0.10
C SER A 126 19.89 18.35 -0.29
N GLU A 127 21.05 18.76 0.26
CA GLU A 127 22.31 18.04 0.06
C GLU A 127 22.33 16.68 0.77
N GLU A 128 21.75 16.58 1.97
CA GLU A 128 21.66 15.30 2.69
C GLU A 128 20.77 14.30 1.93
N GLU A 129 19.66 14.76 1.36
CA GLU A 129 18.79 13.92 0.52
C GLU A 129 19.57 13.41 -0.70
N PHE A 130 20.32 14.29 -1.36
CA PHE A 130 21.18 13.90 -2.49
C PHE A 130 22.19 12.81 -2.09
N GLU A 131 22.85 12.96 -0.94
CA GLU A 131 23.84 12.00 -0.45
C GLU A 131 23.22 10.64 -0.14
N GLU A 132 22.02 10.62 0.45
CA GLU A 132 21.31 9.37 0.72
C GLU A 132 20.88 8.67 -0.58
N ILE A 133 20.40 9.42 -1.59
CA ILE A 133 20.10 8.86 -2.91
C ILE A 133 21.34 8.25 -3.55
N VAL A 134 22.49 8.94 -3.51
CA VAL A 134 23.76 8.43 -4.07
C VAL A 134 24.19 7.15 -3.38
N LYS A 135 24.12 7.11 -2.04
CA LYS A 135 24.48 5.95 -1.23
C LYS A 135 23.62 4.74 -1.57
N ILE A 136 22.29 4.92 -1.64
CA ILE A 136 21.36 3.82 -1.96
C ILE A 136 21.52 3.38 -3.43
N ALA A 137 21.59 4.31 -4.38
CA ALA A 137 21.81 3.98 -5.79
C ALA A 137 23.11 3.22 -6.01
N THR A 138 24.19 3.61 -5.31
CA THR A 138 25.48 2.89 -5.36
C THR A 138 25.36 1.49 -4.77
N ARG A 139 24.69 1.33 -3.62
CA ARG A 139 24.43 0.01 -3.00
C ARG A 139 23.64 -0.91 -3.92
N LEU A 140 22.68 -0.38 -4.67
CA LEU A 140 21.80 -1.11 -5.58
C LEU A 140 22.39 -1.32 -6.98
N ASP A 141 23.59 -0.80 -7.26
CA ASP A 141 24.18 -0.76 -8.61
C ASP A 141 23.24 -0.14 -9.67
N LYS A 142 22.57 0.96 -9.29
CA LYS A 142 21.64 1.72 -10.14
C LYS A 142 22.10 3.15 -10.35
N LYS A 143 21.50 3.81 -11.35
CA LYS A 143 21.70 5.23 -11.61
C LYS A 143 20.43 6.01 -11.30
N ALA A 144 20.53 6.95 -10.37
CA ALA A 144 19.46 7.88 -10.04
C ALA A 144 19.40 9.01 -11.08
N ASN A 145 18.23 9.24 -11.68
CA ASN A 145 17.97 10.42 -12.50
C ASN A 145 17.63 11.59 -11.57
N ILE A 146 18.46 12.63 -11.57
CA ILE A 146 18.38 13.74 -10.61
C ILE A 146 18.03 15.06 -11.30
N SER A 147 17.11 15.78 -10.68
CA SER A 147 16.85 17.20 -10.85
C SER A 147 16.98 17.89 -9.48
N ILE A 148 17.43 19.14 -9.43
CA ILE A 148 17.45 19.92 -8.19
C ILE A 148 16.24 20.86 -8.21
N ARG A 149 15.43 20.82 -7.14
CA ARG A 149 14.41 21.85 -6.89
C ARG A 149 15.11 23.11 -6.41
N ILE A 150 15.04 24.18 -7.21
CA ILE A 150 15.62 25.47 -6.87
C ILE A 150 14.53 26.37 -6.29
N ASN A 151 14.89 27.15 -5.28
CA ASN A 151 14.06 28.24 -4.81
C ASN A 151 14.39 29.52 -5.61
N PRO A 152 13.51 30.00 -6.50
CA PRO A 152 13.76 31.20 -7.26
C PRO A 152 13.59 32.50 -6.45
N ASP A 153 13.15 32.42 -5.18
CA ASP A 153 12.84 33.57 -4.31
C ASP A 153 11.88 34.55 -5.00
N VAL A 154 10.68 34.04 -5.32
CA VAL A 154 9.59 34.76 -5.99
C VAL A 154 8.35 34.62 -5.12
N ASP A 155 7.73 35.73 -4.74
CA ASP A 155 6.46 35.73 -4.00
C ASP A 155 5.30 35.74 -4.99
N PRO A 156 4.48 34.67 -5.08
CA PRO A 156 3.31 34.67 -5.94
C PRO A 156 2.12 35.49 -5.39
N GLU A 157 2.29 36.21 -4.27
CA GLU A 157 1.24 36.97 -3.58
C GLU A 157 0.00 36.13 -3.22
N THR A 158 0.22 34.86 -2.87
CA THR A 158 -0.83 33.93 -2.42
C THR A 158 -0.84 33.81 -0.89
N HIS A 159 -1.84 33.12 -0.32
CA HIS A 159 -1.98 33.00 1.14
C HIS A 159 -0.70 32.38 1.76
N GLY A 160 -0.24 32.92 2.90
CA GLY A 160 1.04 32.53 3.54
C GLY A 160 1.25 31.03 3.80
N TYR A 161 0.19 30.24 4.03
CA TYR A 161 0.29 28.78 4.23
C TYR A 161 0.49 27.96 2.95
N ILE A 162 0.31 28.56 1.77
CA ILE A 162 0.40 27.89 0.46
C ILE A 162 1.44 28.51 -0.49
N SER A 163 2.14 29.55 -0.04
CA SER A 163 3.29 30.12 -0.73
C SER A 163 4.52 29.27 -0.42
N THR A 164 5.14 28.67 -1.44
CA THR A 164 6.38 27.87 -1.29
C THR A 164 7.62 28.59 -1.82
N GLY A 165 7.45 29.75 -2.48
CA GLY A 165 8.51 30.48 -3.18
C GLY A 165 9.33 31.48 -2.35
N LYS A 166 8.99 31.71 -1.07
CA LYS A 166 9.81 32.55 -0.17
C LYS A 166 11.03 31.80 0.33
N SER A 167 12.18 32.46 0.41
CA SER A 167 13.44 31.93 0.97
C SER A 167 13.35 31.45 2.42
N GLU A 168 12.33 31.87 3.17
CA GLU A 168 12.07 31.44 4.55
C GLU A 168 11.42 30.04 4.66
N ASN A 169 10.95 29.47 3.54
CA ASN A 169 10.28 28.18 3.54
C ASN A 169 11.27 27.01 3.39
N LYS A 170 10.92 25.84 3.96
CA LYS A 170 11.72 24.61 3.93
C LYS A 170 11.95 23.96 2.55
N PHE A 171 11.55 24.59 1.45
CA PHE A 171 11.49 23.97 0.13
C PHE A 171 12.56 24.50 -0.83
N GLY A 172 13.17 23.58 -1.56
CA GLY A 172 14.17 23.87 -2.58
C GLY A 172 15.54 24.34 -2.06
N ILE A 173 16.51 24.34 -2.97
CA ILE A 173 17.91 24.68 -2.71
C ILE A 173 18.22 26.07 -3.31
N PRO A 174 18.91 26.97 -2.57
CA PRO A 174 19.36 28.25 -3.13
C PRO A 174 20.32 28.06 -4.32
N PHE A 175 20.28 28.97 -5.30
CA PHE A 175 21.07 28.88 -6.54
C PHE A 175 22.56 28.56 -6.34
N GLN A 176 23.23 29.20 -5.38
CA GLN A 176 24.66 28.97 -5.13
C GLN A 176 24.95 27.54 -4.65
N GLN A 177 24.08 27.01 -3.78
CA GLN A 177 24.21 25.64 -3.28
C GLN A 177 23.87 24.63 -4.38
N ALA A 178 22.84 24.92 -5.20
CA ALA A 178 22.49 24.09 -6.35
C ALA A 178 23.66 24.00 -7.35
N GLU A 179 24.34 25.12 -7.65
CA GLU A 179 25.53 25.12 -8.52
C GLU A 179 26.63 24.19 -7.99
N ARG A 180 26.92 24.27 -6.68
CA ARG A 180 27.90 23.40 -6.02
C ARG A 180 27.52 21.93 -6.16
N LEU A 181 26.24 21.60 -5.97
CA LEU A 181 25.74 20.24 -6.10
C LEU A 181 25.84 19.71 -7.53
N TYR A 182 25.44 20.48 -8.55
CA TYR A 182 25.62 20.06 -9.95
C TYR A 182 27.09 19.79 -10.30
N ARG A 183 28.03 20.61 -9.79
CA ARG A 183 29.47 20.36 -9.96
C ARG A 183 29.92 19.06 -9.28
N LYS A 184 29.40 18.75 -8.09
CA LYS A 184 29.67 17.50 -7.36
C LYS A 184 29.13 16.29 -8.12
N MET A 185 27.91 16.37 -8.65
CA MET A 185 27.22 15.30 -9.38
C MET A 185 27.99 14.78 -10.60
N LYS A 186 28.72 15.64 -11.33
CA LYS A 186 29.51 15.23 -12.52
C LYS A 186 30.51 14.10 -12.24
N LYS A 187 30.97 13.97 -11.00
CA LYS A 187 31.99 13.00 -10.60
C LYS A 187 31.40 11.69 -10.04
N ILE A 188 30.08 11.57 -9.96
CA ILE A 188 29.39 10.46 -9.28
C ILE A 188 28.75 9.53 -10.33
N LYS A 189 29.26 8.30 -10.43
CA LYS A 189 28.79 7.31 -11.43
C LYS A 189 27.33 6.87 -11.24
N ALA A 190 26.84 6.88 -10.00
CA ALA A 190 25.48 6.50 -9.64
C ALA A 190 24.43 7.59 -9.93
N VAL A 191 24.82 8.73 -10.53
CA VAL A 191 23.94 9.86 -10.80
C VAL A 191 23.88 10.16 -12.29
N ASN A 192 22.67 10.46 -12.76
CA ASN A 192 22.40 10.99 -14.08
C ASN A 192 21.76 12.37 -13.92
N ILE A 193 22.51 13.42 -14.27
CA ILE A 193 22.01 14.79 -14.17
C ILE A 193 21.01 14.99 -15.31
N LYS A 194 19.75 15.27 -14.98
CA LYS A 194 18.67 15.31 -15.97
C LYS A 194 17.95 16.64 -16.07
N GLY A 195 17.81 17.38 -14.99
CA GLY A 195 16.97 18.59 -15.05
C GLY A 195 17.17 19.54 -13.90
N VAL A 196 16.32 20.57 -13.91
CA VAL A 196 16.12 21.53 -12.84
C VAL A 196 14.62 21.69 -12.63
N HIS A 197 14.21 21.91 -11.39
CA HIS A 197 12.81 22.02 -10.99
C HIS A 197 12.59 23.31 -10.20
N PHE A 198 11.42 23.92 -10.33
CA PHE A 198 10.93 24.89 -9.35
C PHE A 198 9.42 24.73 -9.12
N HIS A 199 8.97 25.10 -7.92
CA HIS A 199 7.56 25.21 -7.60
C HIS A 199 7.34 26.39 -6.66
N ILE A 200 6.66 27.43 -7.18
CA ILE A 200 6.57 28.75 -6.55
C ILE A 200 5.37 28.93 -5.60
N GLY A 201 4.37 28.05 -5.65
CA GLY A 201 3.24 28.08 -4.72
C GLY A 201 1.97 27.44 -5.29
N SER A 202 0.84 27.65 -4.61
CA SER A 202 -0.48 27.18 -5.03
C SER A 202 -1.47 28.32 -5.20
N GLN A 203 -2.48 28.13 -6.04
CA GLN A 203 -3.56 29.09 -6.27
C GLN A 203 -3.08 30.40 -6.93
N ILE A 204 -2.12 30.27 -7.86
CA ILE A 204 -1.54 31.39 -8.62
C ILE A 204 -2.46 31.70 -9.80
N THR A 205 -2.96 32.93 -9.87
CA THR A 205 -3.95 33.37 -10.88
C THR A 205 -3.36 34.32 -11.92
N SER A 206 -2.04 34.54 -11.92
CA SER A 206 -1.32 35.43 -12.83
C SER A 206 -0.08 34.76 -13.42
N ALA A 207 0.40 35.22 -14.57
CA ALA A 207 1.54 34.62 -15.26
C ALA A 207 2.89 35.18 -14.77
N GLU A 208 2.87 36.37 -14.17
CA GLU A 208 4.04 37.14 -13.73
C GLU A 208 5.00 36.33 -12.84
N PRO A 209 4.53 35.62 -11.79
CA PRO A 209 5.44 34.87 -10.92
C PRO A 209 6.20 33.75 -11.64
N TYR A 210 5.57 33.08 -12.62
CA TYR A 210 6.22 32.06 -13.43
C TYR A 210 7.29 32.66 -14.35
N ILE A 211 7.01 33.82 -14.94
CA ILE A 211 7.95 34.53 -15.81
C ILE A 211 9.18 35.00 -15.03
N GLU A 212 8.99 35.53 -13.82
CA GLU A 212 10.08 35.94 -12.94
C GLU A 212 10.97 34.76 -12.54
N ALA A 213 10.36 33.63 -12.15
CA ALA A 213 11.10 32.41 -11.85
C ALA A 213 11.89 31.92 -13.07
N LEU A 214 11.28 31.87 -14.25
CA LEU A 214 11.94 31.42 -15.48
C LEU A 214 13.09 32.31 -15.91
N LYS A 215 13.00 33.64 -15.73
CA LYS A 215 14.13 34.55 -15.98
C LYS A 215 15.35 34.18 -15.14
N LYS A 216 15.16 34.01 -13.83
CA LYS A 216 16.24 33.61 -12.91
C LYS A 216 16.79 32.22 -13.24
N LEU A 217 15.90 31.27 -13.60
CA LEU A 217 16.29 29.91 -13.99
C LEU A 217 17.05 29.89 -15.31
N LYS A 218 16.68 30.70 -16.30
CA LYS A 218 17.40 30.79 -17.58
C LYS A 218 18.85 31.19 -17.37
N GLU A 219 19.10 32.24 -16.59
CA GLU A 219 20.47 32.67 -16.24
C GLU A 219 21.26 31.56 -15.54
N PHE A 220 20.60 30.79 -14.68
CA PHE A 220 21.22 29.68 -13.97
C PHE A 220 21.55 28.50 -14.90
N ILE A 221 20.64 28.14 -15.81
CA ILE A 221 20.85 27.08 -16.80
C ILE A 221 22.01 27.45 -17.73
N GLU A 222 22.11 28.71 -18.17
CA GLU A 222 23.24 29.20 -18.97
C GLU A 222 24.58 29.10 -18.20
N LYS A 223 24.57 29.34 -16.88
CA LYS A 223 25.75 29.11 -16.03
C LYS A 223 26.12 27.62 -15.99
N LEU A 224 25.14 26.73 -15.81
CA LEU A 224 25.39 25.27 -15.80
C LEU A 224 25.92 24.76 -17.14
N GLN A 225 25.43 25.27 -18.27
CA GLN A 225 25.95 24.93 -19.60
C GLN A 225 27.43 25.29 -19.75
N LYS A 226 27.87 26.44 -19.24
CA LYS A 226 29.30 26.81 -19.19
C LYS A 226 30.16 25.87 -18.34
N LEU A 227 29.53 25.09 -17.45
CA LEU A 227 30.17 24.04 -16.65
C LEU A 227 30.06 22.66 -17.30
N ASP A 228 29.64 22.60 -18.57
CA ASP A 228 29.45 21.36 -19.31
C ASP A 228 28.47 20.43 -18.55
N VAL A 229 27.39 21.03 -18.04
CA VAL A 229 26.23 20.32 -17.50
C VAL A 229 25.07 20.53 -18.48
N LYS A 230 24.76 19.48 -19.23
CA LYS A 230 23.62 19.46 -20.16
C LYS A 230 22.37 18.94 -19.46
N LEU A 231 21.34 19.76 -19.37
CA LEU A 231 20.05 19.38 -18.81
C LEU A 231 19.07 18.98 -19.93
N SER A 232 18.16 18.06 -19.62
CA SER A 232 17.12 17.57 -20.53
C SER A 232 15.71 18.00 -20.13
N TYR A 233 15.49 18.35 -18.86
CA TYR A 233 14.16 18.69 -18.33
C TYR A 233 14.18 19.99 -17.54
N LEU A 234 13.18 20.84 -17.79
CA LEU A 234 12.83 21.97 -16.92
C LEU A 234 11.44 21.72 -16.38
N ASP A 235 11.36 21.46 -15.09
CA ASP A 235 10.12 21.23 -14.38
C ASP A 235 9.63 22.53 -13.76
N MET A 236 8.49 23.03 -14.26
CA MET A 236 7.89 24.29 -13.84
C MET A 236 6.95 24.12 -12.63
N GLY A 237 6.82 22.88 -12.14
CA GLY A 237 5.91 22.52 -11.07
C GLY A 237 4.45 22.79 -11.44
N GLY A 238 3.61 22.86 -10.41
CA GLY A 238 2.19 23.20 -10.53
C GLY A 238 1.86 24.62 -10.07
N GLY A 239 0.70 24.77 -9.43
CA GLY A 239 0.28 26.01 -8.76
C GLY A 239 -0.84 26.77 -9.45
N PHE A 240 -1.20 26.38 -10.67
CA PHE A 240 -2.28 26.95 -11.47
C PHE A 240 -3.59 27.08 -10.68
N GLY A 241 -4.00 28.32 -10.44
CA GLY A 241 -5.17 28.67 -9.63
C GLY A 241 -6.47 28.54 -10.41
N ILE A 242 -7.53 28.18 -9.68
CA ILE A 242 -8.91 28.08 -10.19
C ILE A 242 -9.81 29.14 -9.56
N SER A 243 -10.96 29.40 -10.16
CA SER A 243 -11.96 30.30 -9.57
C SER A 243 -12.76 29.59 -8.48
N TYR A 244 -12.79 30.10 -7.23
CA TYR A 244 -13.62 29.56 -6.14
C TYR A 244 -14.89 30.42 -5.93
N ARG A 245 -14.86 31.70 -6.33
CA ARG A 245 -16.01 32.61 -6.32
C ARG A 245 -16.38 33.07 -7.72
N GLU A 246 -17.65 33.36 -7.93
CA GLU A 246 -18.08 33.98 -9.18
C GLU A 246 -17.38 35.34 -9.36
N GLY A 247 -16.78 35.55 -10.54
CA GLY A 247 -16.00 36.75 -10.84
C GLY A 247 -14.53 36.73 -10.41
N GLU A 248 -14.06 35.70 -9.69
CA GLU A 248 -12.62 35.52 -9.45
C GLU A 248 -11.88 35.08 -10.73
N LYS A 249 -10.71 35.67 -10.97
CA LYS A 249 -9.84 35.32 -12.10
C LYS A 249 -9.23 33.93 -11.91
N GLU A 250 -9.43 33.07 -12.90
CA GLU A 250 -8.65 31.84 -13.10
C GLU A 250 -7.37 32.16 -13.86
N ILE A 251 -6.32 31.35 -13.70
CA ILE A 251 -5.11 31.50 -14.51
C ILE A 251 -5.41 31.24 -15.99
N SER A 252 -4.95 32.13 -16.87
CA SER A 252 -5.00 31.92 -18.31
C SER A 252 -3.81 31.05 -18.74
N LEU A 253 -4.04 29.76 -18.96
CA LEU A 253 -2.96 28.84 -19.37
C LEU A 253 -2.41 29.19 -20.76
N GLU A 254 -3.26 29.61 -21.68
CA GLU A 254 -2.84 30.04 -23.02
C GLU A 254 -1.98 31.31 -22.97
N GLU A 255 -2.31 32.25 -22.09
CA GLU A 255 -1.49 33.45 -21.90
C GLU A 255 -0.14 33.07 -21.25
N LEU A 256 -0.16 32.25 -20.20
CA LEU A 256 1.05 31.78 -19.55
C LEU A 256 1.96 31.07 -20.55
N ALA A 257 1.45 30.08 -21.29
CA ALA A 257 2.21 29.32 -22.28
C ALA A 257 2.85 30.22 -23.34
N LYS A 258 2.12 31.23 -23.85
CA LYS A 258 2.67 32.22 -24.79
C LYS A 258 3.78 33.07 -24.18
N ARG A 259 3.60 33.52 -22.94
CA ARG A 259 4.53 34.47 -22.28
C ARG A 259 5.82 33.81 -21.80
N ILE A 260 5.83 32.49 -21.56
CA ILE A 260 7.05 31.79 -21.13
C ILE A 260 8.01 31.45 -22.27
N VAL A 261 7.56 31.45 -23.54
CA VAL A 261 8.39 31.08 -24.71
C VAL A 261 9.77 31.74 -24.73
N PRO A 262 9.94 33.07 -24.50
CA PRO A 262 11.25 33.72 -24.58
C PRO A 262 12.24 33.31 -23.48
N PHE A 263 11.72 32.72 -22.40
CA PHE A 263 12.48 32.35 -21.21
C PHE A 263 12.73 30.85 -21.11
N PHE A 264 12.08 30.04 -21.95
CA PHE A 264 12.21 28.59 -21.94
C PHE A 264 13.36 28.13 -22.85
N PRO A 265 14.30 27.30 -22.38
CA PRO A 265 15.39 26.78 -23.21
C PRO A 265 14.91 25.77 -24.26
N GLU A 266 15.26 25.97 -25.54
CA GLU A 266 14.78 25.15 -26.67
C GLU A 266 15.17 23.66 -26.60
N ASP A 267 16.34 23.35 -26.01
CA ASP A 267 16.88 21.97 -25.93
C ASP A 267 16.30 21.13 -24.79
N MET A 268 15.34 21.66 -24.03
CA MET A 268 14.80 21.03 -22.82
C MET A 268 13.33 20.67 -23.00
N LYS A 269 12.90 19.59 -22.34
CA LYS A 269 11.50 19.21 -22.27
C LYS A 269 10.84 19.85 -21.06
N LEU A 270 9.67 20.46 -21.26
CA LEU A 270 8.86 21.04 -20.20
C LEU A 270 8.15 19.93 -19.40
N ILE A 271 8.26 19.99 -18.07
CA ILE A 271 7.43 19.22 -17.14
C ILE A 271 6.50 20.20 -16.42
N LEU A 272 5.23 19.82 -16.26
CA LEU A 272 4.22 20.55 -15.51
C LEU A 272 3.61 19.64 -14.46
N GLU A 273 3.35 20.16 -13.25
CA GLU A 273 2.80 19.39 -12.13
C GLU A 273 1.38 19.86 -11.68
N PRO A 274 0.38 20.01 -12.57
CA PRO A 274 -0.94 20.49 -12.18
C PRO A 274 -1.67 19.47 -11.29
N GLY A 275 -2.17 19.92 -10.14
CA GLY A 275 -3.09 19.17 -9.29
C GLY A 275 -4.46 19.86 -9.19
N ARG A 276 -4.49 21.03 -8.54
CA ARG A 276 -5.71 21.83 -8.33
C ARG A 276 -6.46 22.16 -9.62
N TYR A 277 -5.74 22.59 -10.65
CA TYR A 277 -6.35 23.00 -11.92
C TYR A 277 -7.13 21.87 -12.60
N ILE A 278 -6.60 20.65 -12.53
CA ILE A 278 -7.25 19.48 -13.14
C ILE A 278 -8.47 19.06 -12.31
N MET A 279 -8.30 18.98 -10.99
CA MET A 279 -9.26 18.26 -10.14
C MET A 279 -10.22 19.16 -9.36
N GLY A 280 -9.83 20.40 -9.06
CA GLY A 280 -10.52 21.24 -8.07
C GLY A 280 -12.00 21.45 -8.39
N ASN A 281 -12.31 22.08 -9.52
CA ASN A 281 -13.69 22.35 -9.98
C ASN A 281 -14.39 21.13 -10.59
N ALA A 282 -13.73 19.97 -10.65
CA ALA A 282 -14.29 18.75 -11.22
C ALA A 282 -15.16 17.97 -10.22
N ALA A 283 -15.33 18.46 -8.99
CA ALA A 283 -16.10 17.76 -7.96
C ALA A 283 -16.86 18.67 -7.00
N ALA A 284 -17.89 18.10 -6.38
CA ALA A 284 -18.62 18.67 -5.27
C ALA A 284 -18.72 17.68 -4.11
N LEU A 285 -18.70 18.19 -2.87
CA LEU A 285 -19.09 17.43 -1.68
C LEU A 285 -20.59 17.59 -1.46
N ILE A 286 -21.34 16.50 -1.62
CA ILE A 286 -22.79 16.47 -1.45
C ILE A 286 -23.10 16.15 0.01
N THR A 287 -23.92 17.00 0.64
CA THR A 287 -24.28 16.91 2.07
C THR A 287 -25.76 17.21 2.27
N ARG A 288 -26.30 16.79 3.41
CA ARG A 288 -27.71 16.99 3.77
C ARG A 288 -27.86 17.96 4.92
N LEU A 289 -28.82 18.88 4.82
CA LEU A 289 -29.21 19.73 5.93
C LEU A 289 -29.91 18.90 7.01
N LEU A 290 -29.29 18.76 8.17
CA LEU A 290 -29.85 18.06 9.32
C LEU A 290 -30.80 18.97 10.10
N TYR A 291 -30.31 20.16 10.45
CA TYR A 291 -31.03 21.07 11.35
C TYR A 291 -30.80 22.53 10.99
N ARG A 292 -31.81 23.35 11.29
CA ARG A 292 -31.71 24.81 11.29
C ARG A 292 -31.75 25.27 12.73
N LYS A 293 -30.70 25.93 13.19
CA LYS A 293 -30.59 26.45 14.56
C LYS A 293 -30.52 27.96 14.52
N LYS A 294 -31.36 28.62 15.32
CA LYS A 294 -31.26 30.05 15.58
C LYS A 294 -30.70 30.24 16.98
N GLN A 295 -29.63 31.01 17.12
CA GLN A 295 -29.04 31.37 18.41
C GLN A 295 -28.79 32.88 18.42
N ASN A 296 -29.54 33.60 19.26
CA ASN A 296 -29.61 35.06 19.24
C ASN A 296 -29.93 35.58 17.82
N VAL A 297 -29.03 36.38 17.26
CA VAL A 297 -29.11 36.94 15.90
C VAL A 297 -28.51 36.03 14.82
N LYS A 298 -27.74 34.99 15.20
CA LYS A 298 -27.09 34.09 14.24
C LYS A 298 -27.98 32.90 13.87
N ARG A 299 -27.86 32.49 12.62
CA ARG A 299 -28.55 31.33 12.04
C ARG A 299 -27.53 30.32 11.56
N PHE A 300 -27.72 29.06 11.91
CA PHE A 300 -26.83 27.96 11.57
C PHE A 300 -27.60 26.91 10.78
N PHE A 301 -27.05 26.53 9.64
CA PHE A 301 -27.45 25.39 8.84
C PHE A 301 -26.48 24.25 9.14
N ILE A 302 -26.92 23.30 9.96
CA ILE A 302 -26.11 22.17 10.42
C ILE A 302 -26.28 21.04 9.40
N VAL A 303 -25.20 20.67 8.73
CA VAL A 303 -25.19 19.63 7.69
C VAL A 303 -24.56 18.33 8.20
N ASP A 304 -24.64 17.25 7.43
CA ASP A 304 -24.07 15.95 7.79
C ASP A 304 -22.60 15.75 7.37
N ALA A 305 -22.04 16.66 6.58
CA ALA A 305 -20.60 16.82 6.35
C ALA A 305 -19.95 17.64 7.48
N GLY A 306 -18.68 17.40 7.77
CA GLY A 306 -17.88 18.25 8.67
C GLY A 306 -16.47 18.51 8.15
N MET A 307 -15.67 19.22 8.94
CA MET A 307 -14.27 19.52 8.64
C MET A 307 -13.41 18.26 8.48
N ASN A 308 -13.85 17.11 9.03
CA ASN A 308 -13.21 15.82 8.81
C ASN A 308 -13.37 15.35 7.35
N ASP A 309 -14.40 15.81 6.64
CA ASP A 309 -14.68 15.47 5.24
C ASP A 309 -14.02 16.49 4.29
N LEU A 310 -14.09 17.79 4.61
CA LEU A 310 -13.47 18.89 3.87
C LEU A 310 -12.91 19.94 4.83
N ILE A 311 -11.61 19.86 5.13
CA ILE A 311 -10.97 20.70 6.16
C ILE A 311 -10.59 22.10 5.66
N ARG A 312 -10.59 22.34 4.34
CA ARG A 312 -10.02 23.55 3.73
C ARG A 312 -10.59 24.87 4.27
N PRO A 313 -11.91 25.03 4.49
CA PRO A 313 -12.44 26.27 5.05
C PRO A 313 -11.91 26.55 6.45
N SER A 314 -11.82 25.52 7.29
CA SER A 314 -11.30 25.62 8.66
C SER A 314 -9.80 25.90 8.69
N LEU A 315 -9.03 25.15 7.90
CA LEU A 315 -7.56 25.21 7.91
C LEU A 315 -6.99 26.44 7.20
N TYR A 316 -7.60 26.86 6.09
CA TYR A 316 -7.06 27.90 5.21
C TYR A 316 -7.96 29.12 5.09
N GLY A 317 -9.11 29.17 5.76
CA GLY A 317 -10.14 30.16 5.48
C GLY A 317 -10.66 30.07 4.04
N ALA A 318 -10.49 28.92 3.37
CA ALA A 318 -10.78 28.77 1.96
C ALA A 318 -12.29 28.86 1.71
N TYR A 319 -12.67 29.67 0.73
CA TYR A 319 -14.04 29.72 0.26
C TYR A 319 -14.35 28.56 -0.68
N HIS A 320 -15.53 28.00 -0.53
CA HIS A 320 -16.16 27.09 -1.50
C HIS A 320 -17.58 27.56 -1.75
N ARG A 321 -18.01 27.53 -3.01
CA ARG A 321 -19.41 27.84 -3.34
C ARG A 321 -20.31 26.73 -2.82
N ILE A 322 -21.42 27.09 -2.19
CA ILE A 322 -22.42 26.12 -1.72
C ILE A 322 -23.74 26.39 -2.45
N LEU A 323 -24.28 25.38 -3.11
CA LEU A 323 -25.54 25.46 -3.85
C LEU A 323 -26.56 24.48 -3.28
N PRO A 324 -27.85 24.85 -3.16
CA PRO A 324 -28.92 23.88 -3.05
C PRO A 324 -28.95 22.96 -4.27
N VAL A 325 -29.04 21.65 -4.05
CA VAL A 325 -29.18 20.66 -5.14
C VAL A 325 -30.53 20.81 -5.84
N GLU A 326 -31.57 21.13 -5.09
CA GLU A 326 -32.89 21.48 -5.63
C GLU A 326 -33.09 22.98 -5.41
N LYS A 327 -33.53 23.72 -6.44
CA LYS A 327 -33.91 25.13 -6.26
C LYS A 327 -35.03 25.21 -5.23
N THR A 328 -34.75 25.87 -4.11
CA THR A 328 -35.77 26.11 -3.08
C THR A 328 -36.80 27.13 -3.60
N PRO A 329 -38.09 27.00 -3.24
CA PRO A 329 -39.10 27.99 -3.58
C PRO A 329 -38.66 29.41 -3.20
N THR A 330 -39.17 30.39 -3.96
CA THR A 330 -38.92 31.83 -3.76
C THR A 330 -39.15 32.22 -2.30
N GLY A 331 -38.08 32.63 -1.61
CA GLY A 331 -38.11 33.20 -0.27
C GLY A 331 -36.92 34.13 -0.06
N PRO A 332 -36.95 35.01 0.96
CA PRO A 332 -35.88 35.97 1.17
C PRO A 332 -34.58 35.24 1.52
N TRP A 333 -33.48 35.69 0.92
CA TRP A 333 -32.15 35.28 1.34
C TRP A 333 -31.93 35.66 2.79
N GLN A 334 -31.18 34.84 3.51
CA GLN A 334 -30.90 35.05 4.92
C GLN A 334 -29.41 34.89 5.17
N LYS A 335 -28.88 35.75 6.04
CA LYS A 335 -27.54 35.60 6.58
C LYS A 335 -27.45 34.36 7.47
N VAL A 336 -26.67 33.36 7.06
CA VAL A 336 -26.48 32.10 7.78
C VAL A 336 -25.02 31.66 7.77
N SER A 337 -24.68 30.77 8.69
CA SER A 337 -23.46 29.98 8.66
C SER A 337 -23.79 28.53 8.35
N VAL A 338 -23.11 27.92 7.39
CA VAL A 338 -23.20 26.48 7.10
C VAL A 338 -22.09 25.78 7.87
N VAL A 339 -22.47 24.88 8.77
CA VAL A 339 -21.57 24.23 9.74
C VAL A 339 -21.79 22.73 9.78
N GLY A 340 -20.75 21.99 10.13
CA GLY A 340 -20.85 20.55 10.33
C GLY A 340 -21.25 20.16 11.76
N PRO A 341 -21.27 18.84 12.06
CA PRO A 341 -21.63 18.29 13.35
C PRO A 341 -20.43 17.99 14.27
N VAL A 342 -19.20 18.31 13.84
CA VAL A 342 -17.97 18.05 14.61
C VAL A 342 -17.94 18.96 15.84
N CYS A 343 -17.43 18.44 16.96
CA CYS A 343 -17.33 19.15 18.23
C CYS A 343 -16.17 20.16 18.25
N GLU A 344 -16.07 21.02 17.23
CA GLU A 344 -15.07 22.07 17.13
C GLU A 344 -15.72 23.35 16.56
N SER A 345 -15.40 24.48 17.16
CA SER A 345 -15.89 25.80 16.72
C SER A 345 -15.45 26.15 15.30
N GLY A 346 -14.31 25.59 14.88
CA GLY A 346 -13.77 25.67 13.52
C GLY A 346 -14.48 24.78 12.49
N ASP A 347 -15.51 24.01 12.85
CA ASP A 347 -16.26 23.17 11.91
C ASP A 347 -17.30 23.97 11.10
N PHE A 348 -16.83 24.72 10.11
CA PHE A 348 -17.68 25.49 9.21
C PHE A 348 -17.27 25.30 7.74
N PHE A 349 -18.24 25.49 6.85
CA PHE A 349 -18.02 25.62 5.40
C PHE A 349 -18.26 27.04 4.91
N LEU A 350 -19.16 27.78 5.58
CA LEU A 350 -19.51 29.15 5.25
C LEU A 350 -19.90 29.88 6.54
N GLN A 351 -19.47 31.14 6.70
CA GLN A 351 -19.77 31.93 7.90
C GLN A 351 -20.51 33.20 7.53
N ASP A 352 -21.60 33.49 8.24
CA ASP A 352 -22.32 34.76 8.21
C ASP A 352 -22.54 35.31 6.79
N THR A 353 -22.98 34.47 5.86
CA THR A 353 -23.14 34.77 4.42
C THR A 353 -24.61 34.70 4.01
N GLU A 354 -25.01 35.55 3.07
CA GLU A 354 -26.36 35.50 2.47
C GLU A 354 -26.55 34.18 1.72
N PHE A 355 -27.60 33.44 2.09
CA PHE A 355 -27.91 32.14 1.53
C PHE A 355 -29.40 32.01 1.26
N PRO A 356 -29.81 31.32 0.17
CA PRO A 356 -31.23 31.06 -0.07
C PRO A 356 -31.85 30.25 1.07
N PRO A 357 -33.17 30.32 1.27
CA PRO A 357 -33.85 29.43 2.19
C PRO A 357 -33.59 27.97 1.81
N VAL A 358 -33.43 27.10 2.81
CA VAL A 358 -33.26 25.65 2.66
C VAL A 358 -34.07 24.96 3.76
N GLU A 359 -34.71 23.86 3.43
CA GLU A 359 -35.51 23.03 4.33
C GLU A 359 -34.73 21.83 4.87
N LYS A 360 -35.10 21.37 6.07
CA LYS A 360 -34.51 20.16 6.68
C LYS A 360 -34.62 18.98 5.70
N GLY A 361 -33.54 18.24 5.55
CA GLY A 361 -33.47 17.07 4.67
C GLY A 361 -33.06 17.38 3.23
N GLN A 362 -33.07 18.66 2.81
CA GLN A 362 -32.59 19.05 1.49
C GLN A 362 -31.07 18.87 1.36
N LEU A 363 -30.64 18.65 0.13
CA LEU A 363 -29.25 18.44 -0.24
C LEU A 363 -28.57 19.76 -0.62
N LEU A 364 -27.32 19.90 -0.21
CA LEU A 364 -26.42 20.98 -0.58
C LEU A 364 -25.19 20.39 -1.28
N ALA A 365 -24.69 21.09 -2.29
CA ALA A 365 -23.45 20.78 -2.99
C ALA A 365 -22.40 21.85 -2.65
N ILE A 366 -21.33 21.45 -1.98
CA ILE A 366 -20.14 22.29 -1.74
C ILE A 366 -19.19 22.06 -2.92
N LEU A 367 -19.14 23.02 -3.84
CA LEU A 367 -18.40 22.91 -5.10
C LEU A 367 -16.89 23.08 -4.92
N ASP A 368 -16.13 22.86 -6.00
CA ASP A 368 -14.68 23.05 -6.08
C ASP A 368 -13.89 22.20 -5.08
N ALA A 369 -14.46 21.06 -4.71
CA ALA A 369 -13.98 20.20 -3.63
C ALA A 369 -13.10 19.03 -4.11
N GLY A 370 -12.80 18.95 -5.41
CA GLY A 370 -12.11 17.78 -5.96
C GLY A 370 -10.62 17.71 -5.63
N ALA A 371 -9.98 18.86 -5.36
CA ALA A 371 -8.56 18.94 -4.99
C ALA A 371 -8.39 19.34 -3.52
N TYR A 372 -7.59 18.57 -2.78
CA TYR A 372 -7.34 18.78 -1.35
C TYR A 372 -8.63 18.75 -0.50
N GLY A 373 -9.64 18.05 -1.00
CA GLY A 373 -10.86 17.68 -0.27
C GLY A 373 -10.66 16.30 0.35
N PHE A 374 -11.05 15.26 -0.38
CA PHE A 374 -10.95 13.88 0.10
C PHE A 374 -9.54 13.49 0.55
N SER A 375 -8.48 13.95 -0.13
CA SER A 375 -7.09 13.65 0.23
C SER A 375 -6.67 14.17 1.61
N MET A 376 -7.40 15.15 2.16
CA MET A 376 -7.20 15.69 3.50
C MET A 376 -8.29 15.25 4.49
N SER A 377 -9.15 14.29 4.10
CA SER A 377 -10.18 13.78 4.99
C SER A 377 -9.59 12.95 6.14
N SER A 378 -10.29 12.96 7.27
CA SER A 378 -9.88 12.27 8.50
C SER A 378 -11.06 11.57 9.16
N ASN A 379 -10.74 10.73 10.16
CA ASN A 379 -11.70 10.09 11.04
C ASN A 379 -11.90 10.87 12.35
N TYR A 380 -11.67 12.19 12.34
CA TYR A 380 -11.88 13.04 13.51
C TYR A 380 -13.32 12.92 14.02
N ASN A 381 -13.50 12.85 15.35
CA ASN A 381 -14.77 12.50 16.01
C ASN A 381 -15.29 11.09 15.67
N SER A 382 -14.40 10.17 15.27
CA SER A 382 -14.74 8.78 14.89
C SER A 382 -15.81 8.73 13.81
N ARG A 383 -15.75 9.67 12.87
CA ARG A 383 -16.67 9.78 11.74
C ARG A 383 -16.05 9.06 10.54
N PRO A 384 -16.68 8.02 9.98
CA PRO A 384 -16.11 7.30 8.85
C PRO A 384 -15.97 8.19 7.61
N ARG A 385 -14.86 8.07 6.88
CA ARG A 385 -14.64 8.84 5.66
C ARG A 385 -15.74 8.59 4.62
N PRO A 386 -16.11 9.62 3.84
CA PRO A 386 -17.24 9.54 2.91
C PRO A 386 -16.92 8.67 1.69
N ALA A 387 -17.97 8.28 0.97
CA ALA A 387 -17.84 7.64 -0.34
C ALA A 387 -17.38 8.65 -1.41
N GLU A 388 -16.83 8.13 -2.51
CA GLU A 388 -16.50 8.89 -3.72
C GLU A 388 -17.23 8.27 -4.93
N VAL A 389 -17.89 9.12 -5.73
CA VAL A 389 -18.71 8.72 -6.87
C VAL A 389 -18.24 9.47 -8.12
N LEU A 390 -18.06 8.75 -9.23
CA LEU A 390 -17.70 9.32 -10.53
C LEU A 390 -18.88 9.27 -11.50
N VAL A 391 -19.16 10.39 -12.16
CA VAL A 391 -20.16 10.50 -13.23
C VAL A 391 -19.47 10.53 -14.60
N LYS A 392 -20.09 9.91 -15.60
CA LYS A 392 -19.73 10.02 -17.02
C LYS A 392 -21.00 9.98 -17.88
N GLY A 393 -21.34 11.12 -18.48
CA GLY A 393 -22.59 11.32 -19.20
C GLY A 393 -23.76 11.00 -18.28
N GLU A 394 -24.59 10.03 -18.70
CA GLU A 394 -25.82 9.60 -18.01
C GLU A 394 -25.60 8.51 -16.95
N LYS A 395 -24.35 8.13 -16.64
CA LYS A 395 -24.04 7.02 -15.73
C LYS A 395 -23.11 7.44 -14.61
N TRP A 396 -23.19 6.74 -13.49
CA TRP A 396 -22.32 6.96 -12.34
C TRP A 396 -21.83 5.64 -11.72
N TRP A 397 -20.68 5.71 -11.05
CA TRP A 397 -20.02 4.57 -10.40
C TRP A 397 -19.48 4.97 -9.03
N LEU A 398 -19.65 4.09 -8.04
CA LEU A 398 -18.93 4.19 -6.78
C LEU A 398 -17.44 3.89 -7.02
N ILE A 399 -16.58 4.89 -6.86
CA ILE A 399 -15.12 4.78 -7.06
C ILE A 399 -14.34 4.73 -5.74
N ARG A 400 -15.04 4.93 -4.61
CA ARG A 400 -14.56 4.60 -3.27
C ARG A 400 -15.75 4.32 -2.36
N GLU A 401 -15.70 3.21 -1.64
CA GLU A 401 -16.69 2.89 -0.61
C GLU A 401 -16.54 3.81 0.61
N ARG A 402 -17.66 4.07 1.28
CA ARG A 402 -17.68 4.74 2.58
C ARG A 402 -17.09 3.79 3.63
N GLU A 403 -16.26 4.31 4.53
CA GLU A 403 -15.80 3.54 5.69
C GLU A 403 -16.97 3.19 6.62
N ASP A 404 -16.94 2.02 7.24
CA ASP A 404 -17.90 1.64 8.29
C ASP A 404 -17.30 1.82 9.70
N TYR A 405 -18.00 1.36 10.74
CA TYR A 405 -17.51 1.48 12.11
C TYR A 405 -16.40 0.48 12.43
N GLU A 406 -16.40 -0.67 11.76
CA GLU A 406 -15.36 -1.69 11.88
C GLU A 406 -14.02 -1.16 11.31
N ASP A 407 -14.06 -0.40 10.22
CA ASP A 407 -12.87 0.26 9.65
C ASP A 407 -12.16 1.16 10.67
N LEU A 408 -12.91 1.91 11.48
CA LEU A 408 -12.37 2.83 12.49
C LEU A 408 -11.51 2.11 13.55
N VAL A 409 -11.81 0.84 13.83
CA VAL A 409 -11.18 0.06 14.92
C VAL A 409 -10.32 -1.09 14.43
N SER A 410 -10.32 -1.39 13.13
CA SER A 410 -9.64 -2.54 12.52
C SER A 410 -8.13 -2.63 12.83
N TYR A 411 -7.48 -1.49 13.02
CA TYR A 411 -6.05 -1.37 13.34
C TYR A 411 -5.77 -1.10 14.82
N GLN A 412 -6.79 -1.02 15.67
CA GLN A 412 -6.64 -0.82 17.11
C GLN A 412 -6.54 -2.16 17.84
N ARG A 413 -5.90 -2.16 19.00
CA ARG A 413 -5.73 -3.35 19.85
C ARG A 413 -5.99 -2.97 21.29
N VAL A 414 -6.67 -3.86 22.02
CA VAL A 414 -6.83 -3.74 23.47
C VAL A 414 -6.04 -4.88 24.12
N PRO A 415 -4.89 -4.60 24.78
CA PRO A 415 -4.08 -5.63 25.41
C PRO A 415 -4.82 -6.26 26.61
N ARG A 416 -5.21 -7.53 26.52
CA ARG A 416 -6.03 -8.19 27.55
C ARG A 416 -5.39 -8.24 28.92
N LYS A 417 -4.11 -8.59 28.98
CA LYS A 417 -3.36 -8.74 30.24
C LYS A 417 -3.42 -7.52 31.15
N ILE A 418 -3.60 -6.31 30.59
CA ILE A 418 -3.73 -5.08 31.36
C ILE A 418 -5.09 -4.98 32.06
N PHE A 419 -6.16 -5.48 31.43
CA PHE A 419 -7.54 -5.23 31.84
C PHE A 419 -8.30 -6.47 32.32
N ASP A 420 -7.70 -7.67 32.30
CA ASP A 420 -8.38 -8.93 32.70
C ASP A 420 -8.93 -8.90 34.14
N ARG A 421 -8.33 -8.11 35.03
CA ARG A 421 -8.81 -7.90 36.41
C ARG A 421 -9.87 -6.81 36.55
N MET A 422 -10.10 -6.00 35.50
CA MET A 422 -11.00 -4.83 35.51
C MET A 422 -12.38 -5.12 34.89
N GLY A 423 -12.58 -6.27 34.24
CA GLY A 423 -13.91 -6.68 33.77
C GLY A 423 -13.90 -7.55 32.51
N LYS A 424 -15.09 -7.90 32.03
CA LYS A 424 -15.26 -8.67 30.78
C LYS A 424 -15.00 -7.79 29.55
N PHE A 425 -14.23 -8.32 28.61
CA PHE A 425 -14.01 -7.68 27.30
C PHE A 425 -15.29 -7.68 26.45
N PRO A 426 -15.65 -6.55 25.82
CA PRO A 426 -16.79 -6.49 24.91
C PRO A 426 -16.54 -7.32 23.64
N THR A 427 -17.51 -8.13 23.24
CA THR A 427 -17.43 -9.10 22.13
C THR A 427 -17.76 -8.51 20.74
N ARG A 428 -17.85 -7.18 20.63
CA ARG A 428 -18.42 -6.51 19.44
C ARG A 428 -17.44 -6.31 18.27
N CYS A 429 -16.14 -6.44 18.47
CA CYS A 429 -15.16 -6.22 17.39
C CYS A 429 -14.90 -7.49 16.60
N GLY A 430 -14.74 -7.36 15.27
CA GLY A 430 -14.31 -8.45 14.40
C GLY A 430 -12.87 -8.90 14.69
N ILE A 431 -12.55 -10.15 14.33
CA ILE A 431 -11.22 -10.75 14.53
C ILE A 431 -10.46 -10.72 13.21
N GLN A 432 -9.36 -9.97 13.15
CA GLN A 432 -8.51 -9.96 11.96
C GLN A 432 -7.73 -11.28 11.85
N PHE A 433 -7.70 -11.85 10.64
CA PHE A 433 -6.87 -13.00 10.31
C PHE A 433 -6.12 -12.76 9.00
N TRP A 434 -4.97 -13.44 8.85
CA TRP A 434 -4.19 -13.45 7.62
C TRP A 434 -4.19 -14.86 7.07
N LYS A 435 -4.57 -15.02 5.80
CA LYS A 435 -4.40 -16.26 5.07
C LYS A 435 -2.98 -16.29 4.52
N MET A 436 -2.17 -17.24 4.96
CA MET A 436 -0.78 -17.37 4.55
C MET A 436 -0.53 -18.71 3.89
N GLU A 437 0.47 -18.76 3.03
CA GLU A 437 0.87 -19.93 2.28
C GLU A 437 2.36 -20.19 2.49
N GLY A 438 2.74 -21.45 2.62
CA GLY A 438 4.11 -21.89 2.82
C GLY A 438 4.39 -23.18 2.05
N THR A 439 4.92 -23.05 0.84
CA THR A 439 5.35 -24.16 -0.03
C THR A 439 4.26 -25.20 -0.27
N GLY A 440 3.06 -24.78 -0.66
CA GLY A 440 1.90 -25.59 -1.02
C GLY A 440 0.90 -25.84 0.11
N ASN A 441 1.21 -25.42 1.35
CA ASN A 441 0.26 -25.47 2.46
C ASN A 441 -0.26 -24.09 2.80
N ASP A 442 -1.51 -24.01 3.23
CA ASP A 442 -2.12 -22.74 3.61
C ASP A 442 -2.68 -22.72 5.04
N PHE A 443 -2.52 -21.58 5.71
CA PHE A 443 -2.81 -21.41 7.12
C PHE A 443 -3.59 -20.13 7.36
N ILE A 444 -4.52 -20.18 8.31
CA ILE A 444 -5.16 -18.99 8.85
C ILE A 444 -4.36 -18.58 10.07
N VAL A 445 -3.72 -17.41 10.03
CA VAL A 445 -2.89 -16.90 11.11
C VAL A 445 -3.62 -15.77 11.82
N ILE A 446 -3.79 -15.88 13.14
CA ILE A 446 -4.45 -14.87 13.98
C ILE A 446 -3.47 -14.42 15.07
N ASP A 447 -3.39 -13.10 15.28
CA ASP A 447 -2.74 -12.53 16.46
C ASP A 447 -3.65 -12.71 17.68
N ASN A 448 -3.33 -13.72 18.49
CA ASN A 448 -4.06 -14.13 19.68
C ASN A 448 -3.36 -13.71 20.99
N ARG A 449 -2.40 -12.78 20.96
CA ARG A 449 -1.70 -12.27 22.16
C ARG A 449 -2.65 -11.59 23.15
N GLY A 450 -3.80 -11.12 22.68
CA GLY A 450 -4.91 -10.66 23.50
C GLY A 450 -6.05 -11.67 23.63
N GLU A 451 -5.79 -12.98 23.61
CA GLU A 451 -6.77 -14.08 23.80
C GLU A 451 -8.15 -13.83 23.16
N VAL A 452 -8.15 -13.41 21.89
CA VAL A 452 -9.37 -13.15 21.13
C VAL A 452 -10.09 -14.43 20.73
N ILE A 453 -9.35 -15.54 20.63
CA ILE A 453 -9.86 -16.90 20.40
C ILE A 453 -9.69 -17.73 21.67
N LYS A 454 -10.81 -18.06 22.33
CA LYS A 454 -10.83 -18.95 23.50
C LYS A 454 -11.08 -20.41 23.12
N GLU A 455 -12.13 -20.67 22.34
CA GLU A 455 -12.49 -22.03 21.90
C GLU A 455 -11.67 -22.47 20.67
N ARG A 456 -10.34 -22.57 20.81
CA ARG A 456 -9.36 -22.76 19.71
C ARG A 456 -9.74 -23.89 18.75
N ALA A 457 -10.06 -25.08 19.27
CA ALA A 457 -10.42 -26.26 18.46
C ALA A 457 -11.74 -26.08 17.69
N LYS A 458 -12.74 -25.43 18.30
CA LYS A 458 -14.03 -25.16 17.66
C LYS A 458 -13.87 -24.14 16.54
N VAL A 459 -13.08 -23.10 16.77
CA VAL A 459 -12.77 -22.08 15.77
C VAL A 459 -12.03 -22.73 14.60
N ALA A 460 -10.98 -23.52 14.85
CA ALA A 460 -10.25 -24.25 13.81
C ALA A 460 -11.19 -25.09 12.93
N ARG A 461 -12.07 -25.91 13.54
CA ARG A 461 -13.07 -26.70 12.81
C ARG A 461 -13.98 -25.87 11.92
N LYS A 462 -14.36 -24.67 12.35
CA LYS A 462 -15.29 -23.81 11.61
C LYS A 462 -14.59 -23.08 10.48
N ILE A 463 -13.45 -22.44 10.76
CA ILE A 463 -12.80 -21.55 9.79
C ILE A 463 -11.95 -22.32 8.78
N CYS A 464 -11.37 -23.48 9.14
CA CYS A 464 -10.55 -24.27 8.22
C CYS A 464 -11.40 -25.05 7.20
N GLN A 465 -12.72 -25.17 7.40
CA GLN A 465 -13.60 -25.86 6.45
C GLN A 465 -13.55 -25.22 5.07
N ARG A 466 -13.06 -25.98 4.09
CA ARG A 466 -13.16 -25.60 2.68
C ARG A 466 -14.65 -25.50 2.31
N LYS A 467 -15.02 -24.45 1.56
CA LYS A 467 -16.39 -24.07 1.10
C LYS A 467 -17.27 -23.33 2.12
N LYS A 468 -17.17 -23.61 3.42
CA LYS A 468 -18.06 -23.01 4.44
C LYS A 468 -17.36 -22.03 5.37
N GLY A 469 -16.06 -22.20 5.56
CA GLY A 469 -15.20 -21.28 6.29
C GLY A 469 -14.29 -20.51 5.34
N VAL A 470 -13.26 -19.93 5.95
CA VAL A 470 -12.12 -19.35 5.23
C VAL A 470 -11.42 -20.41 4.37
N GLY A 471 -11.39 -21.66 4.85
CA GLY A 471 -10.78 -22.81 4.20
C GLY A 471 -9.28 -22.79 4.36
N ALA A 472 -8.68 -23.77 5.04
CA ALA A 472 -7.22 -23.86 5.22
C ALA A 472 -6.76 -25.25 5.66
N ASP A 473 -5.48 -25.53 5.49
CA ASP A 473 -4.84 -26.73 6.05
C ASP A 473 -4.63 -26.63 7.57
N GLY A 474 -4.68 -25.42 8.15
CA GLY A 474 -4.68 -25.25 9.61
C GLY A 474 -4.93 -23.82 10.09
N LEU A 475 -5.18 -23.68 11.39
CA LEU A 475 -5.25 -22.43 12.13
C LEU A 475 -3.98 -22.26 12.96
N ILE A 476 -3.32 -21.13 12.84
CA ILE A 476 -2.15 -20.74 13.64
C ILE A 476 -2.54 -19.55 14.51
N LEU A 477 -2.31 -19.68 15.82
CA LEU A 477 -2.47 -18.60 16.78
C LEU A 477 -1.10 -18.15 17.26
N ILE A 478 -0.86 -16.84 17.14
CA ILE A 478 0.31 -16.17 17.73
C ILE A 478 -0.10 -15.69 19.12
N GLU A 479 0.50 -16.25 20.15
CA GLU A 479 0.17 -15.96 21.56
C GLU A 479 1.38 -15.33 22.26
N GLU A 480 1.15 -14.79 23.45
CA GLU A 480 2.26 -14.24 24.24
C GLU A 480 3.16 -15.39 24.75
N ALA A 481 4.45 -15.11 24.87
CA ALA A 481 5.44 -16.02 25.43
C ALA A 481 6.11 -15.37 26.64
N GLU A 482 6.57 -16.20 27.58
CA GLU A 482 7.36 -15.73 28.73
C GLU A 482 8.86 -15.65 28.39
N ASN A 483 9.37 -16.60 27.60
CA ASN A 483 10.81 -16.80 27.36
C ASN A 483 11.18 -16.86 25.86
N ALA A 484 10.34 -16.29 25.00
CA ALA A 484 10.54 -16.17 23.56
C ALA A 484 9.80 -14.93 23.04
N ASP A 485 9.97 -14.57 21.77
CA ASP A 485 9.31 -13.38 21.23
C ASP A 485 7.80 -13.58 21.04
N PHE A 486 7.36 -14.82 20.77
CA PHE A 486 5.95 -15.22 20.77
C PHE A 486 5.80 -16.75 20.95
N THR A 487 4.58 -17.18 21.24
CA THR A 487 4.18 -18.60 21.22
C THR A 487 3.40 -18.89 19.94
N MET A 488 3.74 -19.96 19.23
CA MET A 488 2.97 -20.47 18.10
C MET A 488 2.15 -21.68 18.54
N ARG A 489 0.83 -21.63 18.33
CA ARG A 489 -0.08 -22.78 18.47
C ARG A 489 -0.67 -23.12 17.11
N ILE A 490 -0.70 -24.38 16.72
CA ILE A 490 -1.25 -24.81 15.42
C ILE A 490 -2.32 -25.88 15.59
N PHE A 491 -3.47 -25.65 14.95
CA PHE A 491 -4.64 -26.51 15.00
C PHE A 491 -5.00 -27.02 13.61
N ASN A 492 -5.20 -28.32 13.49
CA ASN A 492 -5.66 -28.98 12.29
C ASN A 492 -7.15 -28.68 12.02
N PRO A 493 -7.67 -28.98 10.81
CA PRO A 493 -9.07 -28.71 10.47
C PRO A 493 -10.10 -29.51 11.29
N ASP A 494 -9.70 -30.61 11.94
CA ASP A 494 -10.53 -31.36 12.89
C ASP A 494 -10.51 -30.75 14.32
N GLY A 495 -9.66 -29.75 14.54
CA GLY A 495 -9.44 -29.07 15.81
C GLY A 495 -8.39 -29.73 16.70
N SER A 496 -7.70 -30.79 16.26
CA SER A 496 -6.56 -31.34 16.98
C SER A 496 -5.38 -30.37 16.95
N GLU A 497 -4.56 -30.36 17.99
CA GLU A 497 -3.38 -29.52 18.03
C GLU A 497 -2.14 -30.29 17.55
N ALA A 498 -1.34 -29.68 16.69
CA ALA A 498 -0.10 -30.27 16.19
C ALA A 498 1.12 -29.71 16.93
N GLU A 499 2.13 -30.55 17.15
CA GLU A 499 3.33 -30.15 17.90
C GLU A 499 4.16 -29.11 17.15
N MET A 500 4.38 -29.34 15.85
CA MET A 500 5.18 -28.48 14.98
C MET A 500 4.85 -28.74 13.50
N CYS A 501 4.83 -27.66 12.71
CA CYS A 501 4.75 -27.72 11.26
C CYS A 501 5.78 -26.75 10.68
N GLY A 502 6.77 -27.25 9.94
CA GLY A 502 7.83 -26.39 9.39
C GLY A 502 7.30 -25.32 8.43
N ASN A 503 6.27 -25.63 7.64
CA ASN A 503 5.63 -24.67 6.73
C ASN A 503 4.81 -23.64 7.53
N GLY A 504 4.00 -24.10 8.48
CA GLY A 504 3.24 -23.23 9.38
C GLY A 504 4.14 -22.31 10.21
N ALA A 505 5.27 -22.79 10.71
CA ALA A 505 6.25 -22.00 11.45
C ALA A 505 6.84 -20.87 10.60
N ARG A 506 7.15 -21.13 9.32
CA ARG A 506 7.58 -20.06 8.40
C ARG A 506 6.48 -19.01 8.21
N CYS A 507 5.23 -19.43 8.03
CA CYS A 507 4.09 -18.51 7.96
C CYS A 507 3.92 -17.69 9.26
N ALA A 508 4.02 -18.33 10.43
CA ALA A 508 3.90 -17.68 11.74
C ALA A 508 4.98 -16.61 11.95
N VAL A 509 6.24 -16.93 11.64
CA VAL A 509 7.36 -16.00 11.74
C VAL A 509 7.22 -14.85 10.74
N ARG A 510 6.83 -15.13 9.49
CA ARG A 510 6.57 -14.08 8.49
C ARG A 510 5.44 -13.16 8.92
N PHE A 511 4.36 -13.72 9.46
CA PHE A 511 3.25 -12.95 10.04
C PHE A 511 3.75 -12.02 11.15
N ALA A 512 4.52 -12.57 12.09
CA ALA A 512 5.04 -11.81 13.22
C ALA A 512 5.93 -10.66 12.78
N TYR A 513 6.83 -10.89 11.82
CA TYR A 513 7.68 -9.86 11.22
C TYR A 513 6.86 -8.77 10.54
N LEU A 514 5.91 -9.12 9.68
CA LEU A 514 5.06 -8.18 8.96
C LEU A 514 4.09 -7.40 9.89
N LYS A 515 3.84 -7.91 11.09
CA LYS A 515 3.06 -7.24 12.14
C LYS A 515 3.92 -6.39 13.08
N GLY A 516 5.24 -6.33 12.88
CA GLY A 516 6.17 -5.63 13.78
C GLY A 516 6.26 -6.26 15.17
N ILE A 517 5.91 -7.54 15.30
CA ILE A 517 6.01 -8.30 16.56
C ILE A 517 7.47 -8.66 16.84
N VAL A 518 8.23 -8.94 15.79
CA VAL A 518 9.63 -9.38 15.85
C VAL A 518 10.46 -8.67 14.78
N GLY A 519 11.78 -8.59 15.00
CA GLY A 519 12.76 -8.17 14.00
C GLY A 519 13.11 -9.27 12.99
N GLU A 520 14.20 -9.08 12.23
CA GLU A 520 14.67 -10.07 11.25
C GLU A 520 15.11 -11.40 11.88
N GLU A 521 15.63 -11.36 13.10
CA GLU A 521 15.97 -12.55 13.88
C GLU A 521 15.04 -12.66 15.08
N CYS A 522 14.50 -13.85 15.32
CA CYS A 522 13.57 -14.09 16.40
C CYS A 522 13.62 -15.52 16.93
N SER A 523 12.91 -15.73 18.02
CA SER A 523 12.68 -16.99 18.69
C SER A 523 11.20 -17.13 19.02
N PHE A 524 10.66 -18.33 18.90
CA PHE A 524 9.27 -18.59 19.24
C PHE A 524 9.10 -19.95 19.91
N GLN A 525 8.14 -20.04 20.82
CA GLN A 525 7.83 -21.26 21.55
C GLN A 525 6.79 -22.08 20.79
N THR A 526 7.02 -23.40 20.71
CA THR A 526 6.06 -24.41 20.21
C THR A 526 5.84 -25.47 21.30
N LEU A 527 4.94 -26.43 21.06
CA LEU A 527 4.80 -27.60 21.94
C LEU A 527 6.09 -28.43 22.01
N SER A 528 6.89 -28.45 20.93
CA SER A 528 8.18 -29.16 20.89
C SER A 528 9.35 -28.36 21.49
N GLY A 529 9.12 -27.14 21.97
CA GLY A 529 10.15 -26.26 22.54
C GLY A 529 10.40 -24.98 21.74
N THR A 530 11.47 -24.25 22.10
CA THR A 530 11.83 -22.96 21.50
C THR A 530 12.62 -23.12 20.21
N ILE A 531 12.17 -22.44 19.15
CA ILE A 531 12.76 -22.47 17.81
C ILE A 531 13.31 -21.08 17.47
N LYS A 532 14.50 -21.03 16.86
CA LYS A 532 15.07 -19.80 16.31
C LYS A 532 14.72 -19.65 14.83
N ALA A 533 14.49 -18.43 14.38
CA ALA A 533 14.20 -18.12 12.99
C ALA A 533 14.85 -16.81 12.52
N LYS A 534 15.01 -16.72 11.20
CA LYS A 534 15.44 -15.52 10.48
C LYS A 534 14.51 -15.24 9.31
N VAL A 535 14.16 -13.98 9.10
CA VAL A 535 13.35 -13.49 7.99
C VAL A 535 14.20 -12.58 7.13
N ASN A 536 14.12 -12.77 5.82
CA ASN A 536 14.60 -11.84 4.82
C ASN A 536 13.55 -11.86 3.71
N GLU A 537 12.84 -10.75 3.46
CA GLU A 537 11.80 -10.61 2.41
C GLU A 537 11.11 -11.92 1.98
N ASP A 538 9.89 -12.27 2.30
CA ASP A 538 9.23 -13.55 1.91
C ASP A 538 9.94 -14.89 2.27
N LYS A 539 11.27 -14.95 2.42
CA LYS A 539 12.01 -16.14 2.82
C LYS A 539 12.16 -16.17 4.32
N VAL A 540 11.77 -17.31 4.89
CA VAL A 540 11.90 -17.57 6.31
C VAL A 540 12.75 -18.80 6.52
N LYS A 541 13.77 -18.66 7.35
CA LYS A 541 14.68 -19.71 7.75
C LYS A 541 14.40 -20.08 9.19
N ILE A 542 13.98 -21.31 9.44
CA ILE A 542 13.69 -21.83 10.78
C ILE A 542 14.70 -22.90 11.18
N LYS A 543 15.12 -22.89 12.44
CA LYS A 543 15.97 -23.94 13.00
C LYS A 543 15.14 -25.22 13.15
N MET A 544 15.69 -26.34 12.70
CA MET A 544 15.06 -27.65 12.80
C MET A 544 15.68 -28.45 13.94
N THR A 545 14.92 -29.43 14.44
CA THR A 545 15.40 -30.39 15.45
C THR A 545 16.54 -31.22 14.88
N ASP A 546 17.55 -31.50 15.72
CA ASP A 546 18.65 -32.37 15.33
C ASP A 546 18.13 -33.79 15.04
N PRO A 547 18.57 -34.44 13.95
CA PRO A 547 18.05 -35.72 13.52
C PRO A 547 18.55 -36.82 14.45
N SER A 548 17.71 -37.82 14.67
CA SER A 548 18.06 -39.02 15.42
C SER A 548 17.72 -40.29 14.64
N GLY A 549 18.26 -41.42 15.10
CA GLY A 549 17.92 -42.73 14.57
C GLY A 549 18.34 -42.96 13.12
N PHE A 550 19.34 -42.24 12.60
CA PHE A 550 19.79 -42.44 11.22
C PHE A 550 20.27 -43.88 11.02
N LYS A 551 19.66 -44.59 10.07
CA LYS A 551 19.99 -45.99 9.76
C LYS A 551 19.72 -46.31 8.31
N GLU A 552 20.73 -46.81 7.60
CA GLU A 552 20.52 -47.45 6.30
C GLU A 552 19.69 -48.72 6.51
N THR A 553 18.56 -48.81 5.80
CA THR A 553 17.53 -49.80 6.06
C THR A 553 17.06 -50.42 4.74
N VAL A 554 16.97 -51.75 4.71
CA VAL A 554 16.46 -52.52 3.58
C VAL A 554 15.06 -53.01 3.93
N LEU A 555 14.08 -52.73 3.07
CA LEU A 555 12.70 -53.18 3.21
C LEU A 555 12.40 -54.26 2.16
N ASN A 556 11.71 -55.31 2.58
CA ASN A 556 11.20 -56.35 1.68
C ASN A 556 9.70 -56.14 1.49
N ILE A 557 9.30 -55.70 0.30
CA ILE A 557 7.90 -55.40 -0.05
C ILE A 557 7.58 -56.10 -1.36
N ASP A 558 6.52 -56.93 -1.36
CA ASP A 558 6.09 -57.74 -2.52
C ASP A 558 7.25 -58.53 -3.17
N SER A 559 8.09 -59.16 -2.36
CA SER A 559 9.27 -59.94 -2.80
C SER A 559 10.33 -59.13 -3.55
N ARG A 560 10.37 -57.80 -3.35
CA ARG A 560 11.43 -56.90 -3.84
C ARG A 560 12.11 -56.18 -2.69
N GLU A 561 13.42 -56.01 -2.80
CA GLU A 561 14.23 -55.26 -1.84
C GLU A 561 14.29 -53.77 -2.21
N TYR A 562 13.99 -52.92 -1.22
CA TYR A 562 14.08 -51.47 -1.32
C TYR A 562 15.07 -50.95 -0.29
N LYS A 563 16.20 -50.43 -0.76
CA LYS A 563 17.25 -49.86 0.09
C LYS A 563 17.04 -48.35 0.26
N GLY A 564 16.93 -47.90 1.50
CA GLY A 564 16.72 -46.50 1.84
C GLY A 564 17.33 -46.12 3.19
N TYR A 565 16.98 -44.93 3.67
CA TYR A 565 17.46 -44.41 4.94
C TYR A 565 16.29 -44.08 5.85
N TYR A 566 16.32 -44.61 7.06
CA TYR A 566 15.44 -44.19 8.14
C TYR A 566 16.12 -43.09 8.94
N LEU A 567 15.37 -42.05 9.31
CA LEU A 567 15.79 -41.00 10.24
C LEU A 567 14.59 -40.28 10.82
N ASN A 568 14.75 -39.72 12.01
CA ASN A 568 13.73 -38.92 12.67
C ASN A 568 14.19 -37.46 12.73
N THR A 569 13.44 -36.55 12.11
CA THR A 569 13.69 -35.09 12.09
C THR A 569 12.69 -34.32 12.97
N GLY A 570 12.19 -34.97 14.02
CA GLY A 570 11.00 -34.60 14.80
C GLY A 570 9.80 -35.50 14.48
N VAL A 571 9.74 -36.01 13.24
CA VAL A 571 8.80 -37.07 12.81
C VAL A 571 9.64 -38.16 12.11
N PRO A 572 9.29 -39.46 12.25
CA PRO A 572 10.00 -40.53 11.54
C PRO A 572 9.79 -40.45 10.02
N HIS A 573 10.89 -40.59 9.28
CA HIS A 573 10.92 -40.62 7.81
C HIS A 573 11.71 -41.81 7.29
N PHE A 574 11.21 -42.44 6.24
CA PHE A 574 11.97 -43.37 5.38
C PHE A 574 12.18 -42.74 4.01
N VAL A 575 13.44 -42.56 3.64
CA VAL A 575 13.87 -41.92 2.39
C VAL A 575 14.32 -42.99 1.40
N LEU A 576 13.62 -43.07 0.27
CA LEU A 576 13.90 -44.01 -0.82
C LEU A 576 14.38 -43.26 -2.06
N PHE A 577 15.61 -43.53 -2.48
CA PHE A 577 16.17 -42.92 -3.70
C PHE A 577 15.65 -43.62 -4.95
N CYS A 578 14.99 -42.86 -5.82
CA CYS A 578 14.31 -43.37 -7.01
C CYS A 578 14.67 -42.52 -8.24
N PRO A 579 15.36 -43.08 -9.26
CA PRO A 579 15.70 -42.35 -10.48
C PRO A 579 14.47 -41.88 -11.29
N GLU A 580 13.40 -42.68 -11.31
CA GLU A 580 12.14 -42.42 -12.03
C GLU A 580 11.01 -42.06 -11.05
N ILE A 581 11.17 -40.96 -10.31
CA ILE A 581 10.21 -40.51 -9.29
C ILE A 581 8.82 -40.15 -9.86
N GLU A 582 8.76 -39.77 -11.13
CA GLU A 582 7.55 -39.32 -11.80
C GLU A 582 6.49 -40.44 -11.90
N ASN A 583 6.92 -41.69 -12.09
CA ASN A 583 6.06 -42.84 -12.31
C ASN A 583 5.68 -43.59 -11.02
N ILE A 584 6.15 -43.14 -9.86
CA ILE A 584 5.92 -43.85 -8.60
C ILE A 584 4.45 -43.71 -8.17
N PRO A 585 3.75 -44.83 -7.86
CA PRO A 585 2.42 -44.80 -7.27
C PRO A 585 2.53 -44.47 -5.77
N VAL A 586 2.78 -43.19 -5.45
CA VAL A 586 3.09 -42.71 -4.08
C VAL A 586 2.08 -43.17 -3.05
N LYS A 587 0.78 -43.14 -3.35
CA LYS A 587 -0.25 -43.59 -2.41
C LYS A 587 -0.14 -45.07 -2.06
N GLN A 588 0.04 -45.92 -3.08
CA GLN A 588 0.06 -47.38 -2.90
C GLN A 588 1.38 -47.83 -2.25
N MET A 589 2.51 -47.36 -2.79
CA MET A 589 3.83 -47.72 -2.29
C MET A 589 4.11 -47.08 -0.93
N GLY A 590 3.69 -45.83 -0.75
CA GLY A 590 3.79 -45.10 0.51
C GLY A 590 3.04 -45.80 1.62
N ALA A 591 1.80 -46.24 1.39
CA ALA A 591 1.03 -47.00 2.38
C ALA A 591 1.74 -48.31 2.79
N LYS A 592 2.28 -49.07 1.83
CA LYS A 592 3.01 -50.33 2.14
C LYS A 592 4.25 -50.08 3.01
N ILE A 593 5.01 -49.03 2.73
CA ILE A 593 6.20 -48.66 3.53
C ILE A 593 5.77 -48.09 4.89
N ARG A 594 4.79 -47.17 4.92
CA ARG A 594 4.22 -46.51 6.11
C ARG A 594 3.88 -47.51 7.21
N PHE A 595 3.25 -48.62 6.84
CA PHE A 595 2.77 -49.67 7.75
C PHE A 595 3.70 -50.90 7.81
N HIS A 596 4.91 -50.83 7.24
CA HIS A 596 5.84 -51.94 7.30
C HIS A 596 6.23 -52.27 8.76
N LYS A 597 6.36 -53.56 9.08
CA LYS A 597 6.61 -54.07 10.45
C LYS A 597 7.79 -53.41 11.18
N LEU A 598 8.80 -52.95 10.44
CA LEU A 598 9.98 -52.26 11.00
C LEU A 598 9.68 -50.88 11.58
N PHE A 599 8.56 -50.26 11.21
CA PHE A 599 8.16 -48.96 11.72
C PHE A 599 6.99 -49.05 12.71
N HIS A 600 6.49 -50.25 13.02
CA HIS A 600 5.42 -50.45 14.00
C HIS A 600 5.90 -50.07 15.42
N PRO A 601 5.05 -49.52 16.30
CA PRO A 601 3.62 -49.22 16.10
C PRO A 601 3.32 -47.89 15.41
N GLU A 602 4.25 -46.94 15.39
CA GLU A 602 3.95 -45.55 14.99
C GLU A 602 3.93 -45.32 13.45
N GLY A 603 4.57 -46.22 12.72
CA GLY A 603 4.89 -46.15 11.29
C GLY A 603 5.82 -44.97 10.92
N THR A 604 5.97 -44.68 9.61
CA THR A 604 6.86 -43.61 9.13
C THR A 604 6.29 -42.80 7.96
N ASN A 605 6.70 -41.53 7.81
CA ASN A 605 6.50 -40.80 6.55
C ASN A 605 7.42 -41.38 5.47
N VAL A 606 7.00 -41.34 4.21
CA VAL A 606 7.75 -41.95 3.11
C VAL A 606 8.10 -40.92 2.08
N ASN A 607 9.40 -40.69 1.86
CA ASN A 607 9.92 -39.74 0.89
C ASN A 607 10.54 -40.48 -0.27
N PHE A 608 9.97 -40.33 -1.45
CA PHE A 608 10.57 -40.77 -2.70
C PHE A 608 11.44 -39.63 -3.23
N VAL A 609 12.70 -39.91 -3.53
CA VAL A 609 13.70 -38.86 -3.81
C VAL A 609 14.48 -39.14 -5.08
N LYS A 610 14.43 -38.22 -6.03
CA LYS A 610 15.31 -38.19 -7.20
C LYS A 610 16.42 -37.18 -6.96
N VAL A 611 17.66 -37.66 -6.99
CA VAL A 611 18.84 -36.81 -6.87
C VAL A 611 19.21 -36.28 -8.24
N GLN A 612 19.40 -34.97 -8.34
CA GLN A 612 19.95 -34.28 -9.50
C GLN A 612 21.24 -33.56 -9.07
N LYS A 613 22.00 -33.02 -10.03
CA LYS A 613 23.37 -32.49 -9.81
C LYS A 613 23.51 -31.57 -8.58
N ASP A 614 22.55 -30.68 -8.36
CA ASP A 614 22.57 -29.65 -7.29
C ASP A 614 21.25 -29.58 -6.48
N LYS A 615 20.34 -30.53 -6.69
CA LYS A 615 18.98 -30.46 -6.15
C LYS A 615 18.34 -31.83 -5.97
N LEU A 616 17.35 -31.88 -5.09
CA LEU A 616 16.48 -33.03 -4.87
C LEU A 616 15.08 -32.73 -5.39
N GLN A 617 14.46 -33.71 -6.03
CA GLN A 617 13.02 -33.71 -6.26
C GLN A 617 12.39 -34.75 -5.33
N ILE A 618 11.35 -34.35 -4.61
CA ILE A 618 10.73 -35.18 -3.56
C ILE A 618 9.23 -35.28 -3.79
N ARG A 619 8.70 -36.49 -3.57
CA ARG A 619 7.27 -36.77 -3.42
C ARG A 619 7.07 -37.50 -2.09
N THR A 620 6.18 -37.00 -1.25
CA THR A 620 6.02 -37.49 0.12
C THR A 620 4.65 -38.11 0.31
N TYR A 621 4.62 -39.32 0.87
CA TYR A 621 3.43 -39.88 1.52
C TYR A 621 3.48 -39.54 3.01
N GLU A 622 2.46 -38.86 3.50
CA GLU A 622 2.44 -38.30 4.85
C GLU A 622 1.46 -39.04 5.76
N ARG A 623 1.97 -39.45 6.92
CA ARG A 623 1.20 -40.00 8.04
C ARG A 623 0.13 -39.00 8.47
N GLY A 624 -1.09 -39.50 8.71
CA GLY A 624 -2.22 -38.68 9.13
C GLY A 624 -3.00 -38.04 7.98
N VAL A 625 -2.34 -37.75 6.84
CA VAL A 625 -3.02 -37.46 5.57
C VAL A 625 -3.35 -38.78 4.84
N GLU A 626 -2.52 -39.80 5.04
CA GLU A 626 -2.61 -41.12 4.40
C GLU A 626 -2.70 -41.02 2.86
N GLY A 627 -1.87 -40.13 2.32
CA GLY A 627 -1.82 -39.80 0.92
C GLY A 627 -0.58 -38.99 0.55
N GLU A 628 -0.47 -38.66 -0.74
CA GLU A 628 0.59 -37.79 -1.25
C GLU A 628 0.30 -36.33 -0.88
N THR A 629 1.26 -35.65 -0.28
CA THR A 629 1.16 -34.22 0.05
C THR A 629 1.90 -33.34 -0.94
N MET A 630 1.48 -32.07 -1.04
CA MET A 630 2.14 -31.10 -1.91
C MET A 630 3.57 -30.83 -1.44
N SER A 631 3.79 -30.80 -0.12
CA SER A 631 5.09 -30.54 0.48
C SER A 631 5.12 -31.00 1.93
N CYS A 632 6.30 -31.42 2.39
CA CYS A 632 6.55 -31.78 3.78
C CYS A 632 7.92 -31.22 4.20
N GLY A 633 7.93 -30.23 5.10
CA GLY A 633 9.18 -29.57 5.52
C GLY A 633 10.16 -30.51 6.23
N THR A 634 9.67 -31.36 7.14
CA THR A 634 10.51 -32.35 7.83
C THR A 634 11.00 -33.46 6.89
N GLY A 635 10.21 -33.80 5.86
CA GLY A 635 10.58 -34.74 4.79
C GLY A 635 11.64 -34.18 3.84
N ALA A 636 11.57 -32.87 3.53
CA ALA A 636 12.61 -32.16 2.80
C ALA A 636 13.95 -32.19 3.54
N VAL A 637 13.94 -31.90 4.84
CA VAL A 637 15.13 -32.01 5.70
C VAL A 637 15.65 -33.45 5.71
N ALA A 638 14.79 -34.43 5.98
CA ALA A 638 15.19 -35.83 6.05
C ALA A 638 15.87 -36.31 4.74
N SER A 639 15.31 -35.92 3.60
CA SER A 639 15.83 -36.28 2.28
C SER A 639 17.17 -35.61 1.96
N ALA A 640 17.34 -34.33 2.33
CA ALA A 640 18.60 -33.60 2.17
C ALA A 640 19.72 -34.22 3.00
N LEU A 641 19.44 -34.57 4.26
CA LEU A 641 20.40 -35.22 5.15
C LEU A 641 20.77 -36.62 4.67
N ALA A 642 19.80 -37.42 4.22
CA ALA A 642 20.07 -38.74 3.64
C ALA A 642 20.93 -38.63 2.37
N ALA A 643 20.66 -37.64 1.50
CA ALA A 643 21.46 -37.42 0.30
C ALA A 643 22.91 -37.05 0.64
N ALA A 644 23.09 -36.19 1.64
CA ALA A 644 24.42 -35.77 2.09
C ALA A 644 25.25 -36.90 2.70
N LEU A 645 24.66 -37.74 3.55
CA LEU A 645 25.37 -38.90 4.11
C LEU A 645 25.70 -39.96 3.06
N SER A 646 24.89 -40.09 2.02
CA SER A 646 25.20 -40.96 0.88
C SER A 646 26.26 -40.38 -0.08
N GLY A 647 26.88 -39.24 0.28
CA GLY A 647 27.91 -38.57 -0.52
C GLY A 647 27.39 -37.89 -1.79
N LYS A 648 26.06 -37.71 -1.92
CA LYS A 648 25.44 -37.25 -3.17
C LYS A 648 25.33 -35.73 -3.28
N LEU A 649 25.19 -35.01 -2.17
CA LEU A 649 25.01 -33.55 -2.15
C LEU A 649 25.64 -32.92 -0.90
N SER A 650 25.95 -31.63 -0.96
CA SER A 650 26.44 -30.82 0.17
C SER A 650 25.47 -29.68 0.50
N SER A 651 25.59 -29.13 1.72
CA SER A 651 24.76 -28.00 2.16
C SER A 651 25.16 -26.69 1.46
N PRO A 652 24.20 -25.82 1.08
CA PRO A 652 22.76 -26.01 1.18
C PRO A 652 22.21 -26.89 0.06
N VAL A 653 21.22 -27.73 0.39
CA VAL A 653 20.53 -28.59 -0.58
C VAL A 653 19.24 -27.92 -1.05
N ARG A 654 19.11 -27.73 -2.37
CA ARG A 654 17.85 -27.30 -2.99
C ARG A 654 16.88 -28.45 -3.07
N VAL A 655 15.67 -28.26 -2.56
CA VAL A 655 14.62 -29.27 -2.53
C VAL A 655 13.41 -28.78 -3.32
N LEU A 656 12.98 -29.55 -4.30
CA LEU A 656 11.80 -29.34 -5.12
C LEU A 656 10.70 -30.30 -4.68
N THR A 657 9.59 -29.75 -4.19
CA THR A 657 8.36 -30.50 -3.92
C THR A 657 7.28 -30.12 -4.94
N LYS A 658 6.12 -30.77 -4.90
CA LYS A 658 4.97 -30.34 -5.73
C LYS A 658 4.48 -28.94 -5.34
N GLY A 659 4.62 -28.57 -4.08
CA GLY A 659 4.17 -27.30 -3.52
C GLY A 659 5.14 -26.14 -3.66
N GLY A 660 6.40 -26.38 -4.01
CA GLY A 660 7.36 -25.30 -4.23
C GLY A 660 8.81 -25.69 -3.95
N LYS A 661 9.64 -24.68 -3.70
CA LYS A 661 11.09 -24.81 -3.51
C LYS A 661 11.47 -24.51 -2.07
N MET A 662 12.40 -25.30 -1.53
CA MET A 662 12.98 -25.09 -0.20
C MET A 662 14.50 -25.25 -0.27
N LEU A 663 15.18 -24.67 0.72
CA LEU A 663 16.60 -24.83 0.96
C LEU A 663 16.79 -25.48 2.33
N VAL A 664 17.60 -26.54 2.38
CA VAL A 664 17.99 -27.18 3.63
C VAL A 664 19.46 -26.90 3.87
N TRP A 665 19.74 -26.25 5.00
CA TRP A 665 21.10 -25.96 5.46
C TRP A 665 21.46 -26.93 6.58
N PHE A 666 22.72 -27.35 6.64
CA PHE A 666 23.26 -28.15 7.73
C PHE A 666 24.79 -28.09 7.74
N LYS A 667 25.40 -28.44 8.86
CA LYS A 667 26.81 -28.79 8.98
C LYS A 667 26.93 -30.30 9.16
N LEU A 668 27.86 -30.93 8.44
CA LEU A 668 28.18 -32.35 8.58
C LEU A 668 29.65 -32.48 9.01
N LYS A 669 29.88 -32.98 10.22
CA LYS A 669 31.23 -33.27 10.75
C LYS A 669 31.25 -34.68 11.33
N GLN A 670 32.19 -35.51 10.88
CA GLN A 670 32.37 -36.90 11.36
C GLN A 670 31.05 -37.72 11.38
N GLY A 671 30.21 -37.57 10.33
CA GLY A 671 28.94 -38.28 10.22
C GLY A 671 27.79 -37.72 11.09
N LYS A 672 28.03 -36.66 11.88
CA LYS A 672 27.01 -36.00 12.70
C LYS A 672 26.56 -34.69 12.07
N PHE A 673 25.25 -34.46 12.07
CA PHE A 673 24.65 -33.22 11.62
C PHE A 673 24.43 -32.24 12.77
N SER A 674 24.61 -30.95 12.47
CA SER A 674 24.25 -29.84 13.36
C SER A 674 23.86 -28.61 12.55
N ASP A 675 23.34 -27.57 13.23
CA ASP A 675 22.94 -26.29 12.62
C ASP A 675 22.01 -26.49 11.41
N ILE A 676 20.96 -27.28 11.60
CA ILE A 676 20.01 -27.61 10.55
C ILE A 676 18.95 -26.52 10.45
N PHE A 677 18.78 -25.97 9.26
CA PHE A 677 17.74 -24.98 8.98
C PHE A 677 16.94 -25.33 7.74
N LEU A 678 15.64 -25.11 7.83
CA LEU A 678 14.73 -25.15 6.70
C LEU A 678 14.41 -23.72 6.29
N GLU A 679 14.70 -23.38 5.04
CA GLU A 679 14.40 -22.08 4.45
C GLU A 679 13.45 -22.24 3.27
N GLY A 680 12.48 -21.36 3.17
CA GLY A 680 11.53 -21.34 2.07
C GLY A 680 10.64 -20.11 2.12
N GLU A 681 9.91 -19.90 1.04
CA GLU A 681 8.95 -18.81 0.92
C GLU A 681 7.78 -19.00 1.89
N ALA A 682 7.31 -17.88 2.44
CA ALA A 682 6.08 -17.75 3.21
C ALA A 682 5.35 -16.48 2.76
N THR A 683 4.20 -16.67 2.13
CA THR A 683 3.51 -15.60 1.40
C THR A 683 2.20 -15.25 2.09
N LEU A 684 1.90 -13.97 2.19
CA LEU A 684 0.56 -13.51 2.55
C LEU A 684 -0.35 -13.64 1.32
N VAL A 685 -1.40 -14.44 1.42
CA VAL A 685 -2.40 -14.61 0.37
C VAL A 685 -3.43 -13.48 0.43
N TYR A 686 -4.07 -13.27 1.59
CA TYR A 686 -4.96 -12.14 1.83
C TYR A 686 -5.18 -11.89 3.33
N LYS A 687 -5.75 -10.74 3.67
CA LYS A 687 -6.17 -10.37 5.03
C LYS A 687 -7.69 -10.32 5.08
N GLY A 688 -8.30 -10.72 6.20
CA GLY A 688 -9.74 -10.68 6.36
C GLY A 688 -10.16 -10.44 7.81
N HIS A 689 -11.46 -10.24 8.02
CA HIS A 689 -12.07 -10.12 9.34
C HIS A 689 -13.16 -11.18 9.53
N LEU A 690 -13.11 -11.89 10.65
CA LEU A 690 -14.23 -12.71 11.13
C LEU A 690 -15.19 -11.79 11.87
N LYS A 691 -16.49 -11.84 11.56
CA LYS A 691 -17.51 -11.05 12.28
C LYS A 691 -17.54 -11.46 13.77
N GLY A 692 -17.45 -10.49 14.67
CA GLY A 692 -17.45 -10.71 16.12
C GLY A 692 -18.76 -11.35 16.60
N GLY A 693 -18.67 -12.23 17.60
CA GLY A 693 -19.82 -12.93 18.22
C GLY A 693 -19.98 -14.40 17.82
N GLU A 694 -19.60 -14.79 16.60
CA GLU A 694 -19.67 -16.20 16.17
C GLU A 694 -18.39 -17.02 16.42
N TYR A 695 -17.28 -16.33 16.72
CA TYR A 695 -15.92 -16.88 16.78
C TYR A 695 -15.13 -16.47 18.03
N VAL A 696 -15.71 -15.61 18.89
CA VAL A 696 -15.09 -15.05 20.11
C VAL A 696 -15.51 -15.84 21.34
#